data_AF-A0A0D1C0D1-F1
#
_entry.id   AF-A0A0D1C0D1-F1
#
_cell.length_a   1.000
_cell.length_b   1.000
_cell.length_c   1.000
_cell.angle_alpha   90.00
_cell.angle_beta   90.00
_cell.angle_gamma   90.00
#
_symmetry.space_group_name_H-M   'P 1'
#
loop_
_entity.id
_entity.type
_entity.pdbx_description
1 polymer ?
#
loop_
_entity_poly.entity_id
_entity_poly.type
_entity_poly.pdbx_seq_one_letter_code
_entity_poly.pdbx_strand_id
1 'polypeptide(L)'
;MSEITINGITIDPITQNRALRDAGLVAEDASESDHILIQTAEPLTAEQRAELAGIDVEMQEYVSDNTYLAAFPPADLDRVRALPFVSWADVYSRVFKIPPPLLPRGADTGNVRSLADHEPHPDRRLERVDLLLHPGIEAGPELIARVAVAARVEPDAVAVTPGKLRITTSVGQLPELAAIDEIREIHPVRERQLFNNVAREILNANVQLNGTTYRGDGEVVAIADTGFDTGDAGNPHPAFTGRVQTLYALGRTAPDKADDPHGHGTHVAGSVLGRGNSATMGGAIEGTAPEALLILQSLLDSNGGLGGIPVNLNDLFQKTYDDGARVHTNSWGVPGLNLPYDASSREIDEFVWNHPDQVICFAAGNDGVDGNSDGTVDSNSIGSQSAAKNCITVGASESLRKEFAPTYGTYWPGDFPSNPVKKDKQANNPDGMVAFSSRGPTKEGRIKPDVVAPGTSILSTLSRNAPMGNTFGTSTDPLFFFDSGTSMATPLVAGCAAVLRETLVKNGLNAPSAALVKALLVNGADVLPGQYNPTEAGESPNGNSGWGRVNLARSVVLPGQPGNAGLGEGGPLEQGQEDTFTIDIPEEIPKVAAKGRRNRGPAAEPALTAAGVTLKITLVWSDPPGAQLQNDLDLIVLAADGSERHGNSGTTAGFDRRNNVEQVLWTGMPSGQARIVVRAFRITQFPQPYAYVWRLS
;
A
#
# COMPACT_ATOMS: atom_id res chain seq x y z
N MET A 1 30.83 -18.05 21.93
CA MET A 1 31.03 -18.05 20.47
C MET A 1 29.75 -18.52 19.85
N SER A 2 29.38 -17.83 18.79
CA SER A 2 28.04 -17.75 18.23
C SER A 2 28.10 -18.12 16.77
N GLU A 3 26.96 -18.51 16.22
CA GLU A 3 26.85 -18.78 14.79
C GLU A 3 27.24 -17.54 13.97
N ILE A 4 27.95 -17.75 12.87
CA ILE A 4 28.29 -16.69 11.92
C ILE A 4 27.28 -16.78 10.79
N THR A 5 26.44 -15.74 10.67
CA THR A 5 25.47 -15.61 9.59
C THR A 5 25.87 -14.50 8.63
N ILE A 6 26.10 -14.82 7.37
CA ILE A 6 26.41 -13.87 6.30
C ILE A 6 25.63 -14.28 5.06
N ASN A 7 24.97 -13.33 4.40
CA ASN A 7 24.23 -13.54 3.17
C ASN A 7 23.17 -14.68 3.22
N GLY A 8 22.59 -14.91 4.41
CA GLY A 8 21.59 -15.96 4.66
C GLY A 8 22.16 -17.37 4.83
N ILE A 9 23.48 -17.51 4.95
CA ILE A 9 24.20 -18.74 5.27
C ILE A 9 24.71 -18.66 6.71
N THR A 10 24.43 -19.68 7.51
CA THR A 10 24.80 -19.75 8.93
C THR A 10 25.77 -20.91 9.16
N ILE A 11 26.93 -20.62 9.74
CA ILE A 11 27.96 -21.61 10.10
C ILE A 11 28.37 -21.41 11.56
N ASP A 12 28.51 -22.50 12.29
CA ASP A 12 29.11 -22.50 13.63
C ASP A 12 30.54 -23.04 13.55
N PRO A 13 31.57 -22.18 13.65
CA PRO A 13 32.96 -22.58 13.47
C PRO A 13 33.48 -23.54 14.56
N ILE A 14 32.80 -23.64 15.71
CA ILE A 14 33.16 -24.56 16.80
C ILE A 14 32.47 -25.89 16.60
N THR A 15 31.14 -25.90 16.58
CA THR A 15 30.39 -27.16 16.58
C THR A 15 30.55 -27.89 15.24
N GLN A 16 30.82 -27.15 14.17
CA GLN A 16 31.08 -27.69 12.83
C GLN A 16 32.58 -27.74 12.49
N ASN A 17 33.50 -27.51 13.44
CA ASN A 17 34.94 -27.40 13.17
C ASN A 17 35.50 -28.59 12.37
N ARG A 18 35.13 -29.81 12.74
CA ARG A 18 35.54 -31.03 12.02
C ARG A 18 35.01 -31.05 10.59
N ALA A 19 33.75 -30.68 10.39
CA ALA A 19 33.13 -30.63 9.06
C ALA A 19 33.77 -29.55 8.17
N LEU A 20 34.11 -28.40 8.75
CA LEU A 20 34.84 -27.31 8.08
C LEU A 20 36.26 -27.76 7.68
N ARG A 21 36.99 -28.44 8.58
CA ARG A 21 38.33 -29.00 8.26
C ARG A 21 38.26 -30.08 7.19
N ASP A 22 37.31 -31.01 7.30
CA ASP A 22 37.09 -32.06 6.28
C ASP A 22 36.74 -31.46 4.90
N ALA A 23 36.12 -30.29 4.89
CA ALA A 23 35.75 -29.55 3.69
C ALA A 23 36.83 -28.55 3.22
N GLY A 24 37.98 -28.46 3.91
CA GLY A 24 39.05 -27.53 3.55
C GLY A 24 38.72 -26.05 3.76
N LEU A 25 37.79 -25.73 4.68
CA LEU A 25 37.31 -24.35 4.95
C LEU A 25 37.91 -23.74 6.22
N VAL A 26 38.98 -24.32 6.75
CA VAL A 26 39.76 -23.77 7.87
C VAL A 26 41.17 -23.53 7.37
N ALA A 27 41.59 -22.27 7.30
CA ALA A 27 42.89 -21.91 6.74
C ALA A 27 44.01 -22.07 7.78
N GLU A 28 45.18 -22.53 7.34
CA GLU A 28 46.39 -22.55 8.18
C GLU A 28 46.87 -21.11 8.41
N ASP A 29 46.94 -20.33 7.33
CA ASP A 29 47.33 -18.92 7.28
C ASP A 29 46.39 -18.12 6.33
N ALA A 30 46.64 -16.83 6.14
CA ALA A 30 45.88 -15.96 5.24
C ALA A 30 46.54 -15.76 3.87
N SER A 31 47.44 -16.66 3.43
CA SER A 31 48.19 -16.47 2.18
C SER A 31 47.35 -16.48 0.89
N GLU A 32 46.13 -17.02 0.96
CA GLU A 32 45.20 -17.13 -0.18
C GLU A 32 44.13 -16.03 -0.22
N SER A 33 44.12 -15.09 0.73
CA SER A 33 43.11 -14.02 0.79
C SER A 33 43.56 -12.84 1.63
N ASP A 34 43.30 -11.63 1.14
CA ASP A 34 43.53 -10.40 1.90
C ASP A 34 42.35 -10.08 2.85
N HIS A 35 41.41 -11.00 3.04
CA HIS A 35 40.17 -10.77 3.78
C HIS A 35 39.89 -11.86 4.82
N ILE A 36 39.67 -11.44 6.06
CA ILE A 36 39.47 -12.35 7.20
C ILE A 36 38.19 -12.02 7.97
N LEU A 37 37.64 -13.03 8.64
CA LEU A 37 36.63 -12.88 9.66
C LEU A 37 37.26 -12.96 11.04
N ILE A 38 36.85 -12.08 11.94
CA ILE A 38 37.29 -12.04 13.34
C ILE A 38 36.05 -12.06 14.22
N GLN A 39 35.85 -13.12 14.98
CA GLN A 39 34.81 -13.20 16.00
C GLN A 39 35.40 -12.94 17.39
N THR A 40 34.71 -12.12 18.16
CA THR A 40 35.09 -11.72 19.52
C THR A 40 34.04 -12.16 20.54
N ALA A 41 34.42 -12.26 21.81
CA ALA A 41 33.48 -12.68 22.86
C ALA A 41 32.47 -11.58 23.21
N GLU A 42 32.91 -10.33 23.11
CA GLU A 42 32.14 -9.11 23.36
C GLU A 42 32.44 -8.08 22.26
N PRO A 43 31.56 -7.10 22.00
CA PRO A 43 31.82 -6.06 21.00
C PRO A 43 33.16 -5.35 21.20
N LEU A 44 33.92 -5.16 20.12
CA LEU A 44 35.24 -4.52 20.15
C LEU A 44 35.19 -3.08 20.70
N THR A 45 35.98 -2.83 21.75
CA THR A 45 36.26 -1.51 22.31
C THR A 45 37.17 -0.68 21.39
N ALA A 46 37.30 0.62 21.67
CA ALA A 46 38.17 1.51 20.87
C ALA A 46 39.64 1.09 20.95
N GLU A 47 40.11 0.68 22.13
CA GLU A 47 41.47 0.21 22.38
C GLU A 47 41.76 -1.09 21.61
N GLN A 48 40.83 -2.05 21.63
CA GLN A 48 40.96 -3.31 20.90
C GLN A 48 40.94 -3.11 19.37
N ARG A 49 40.17 -2.14 18.86
CA ARG A 49 40.21 -1.75 17.44
C ARG A 49 41.56 -1.14 17.06
N ALA A 50 42.12 -0.31 17.94
CA ALA A 50 43.45 0.26 17.73
C ALA A 50 44.56 -0.82 17.77
N GLU A 51 44.42 -1.82 18.63
CA GLU A 51 45.34 -2.97 18.69
C GLU A 51 45.30 -3.81 17.42
N LEU A 52 44.09 -4.12 16.92
CA LEU A 52 43.90 -4.77 15.61
C LEU A 52 44.52 -3.95 14.46
N ALA A 53 44.25 -2.64 14.42
CA ALA A 53 44.86 -1.76 13.42
C ALA A 53 46.39 -1.72 13.52
N GLY A 54 46.94 -1.82 14.73
CA GLY A 54 48.38 -1.90 14.99
C GLY A 54 49.05 -3.18 14.47
N ILE A 55 48.27 -4.20 14.11
CA ILE A 55 48.75 -5.43 13.47
C ILE A 55 48.25 -5.58 12.03
N ASP A 56 47.95 -4.47 11.35
CA ASP A 56 47.56 -4.41 9.93
C ASP A 56 46.16 -4.97 9.62
N VAL A 57 45.29 -5.09 10.62
CA VAL A 57 43.87 -5.41 10.42
C VAL A 57 43.08 -4.13 10.18
N GLU A 58 42.52 -3.98 8.99
CA GLU A 58 41.61 -2.88 8.65
C GLU A 58 40.16 -3.36 8.71
N MET A 59 39.41 -2.88 9.70
CA MET A 59 38.02 -3.27 9.90
C MET A 59 37.13 -2.76 8.76
N GLN A 60 36.45 -3.67 8.06
CA GLN A 60 35.55 -3.33 6.95
C GLN A 60 34.09 -3.28 7.40
N GLU A 61 33.59 -4.36 8.02
CA GLU A 61 32.16 -4.53 8.27
C GLU A 61 31.91 -5.38 9.53
N TYR A 62 30.84 -5.08 10.27
CA TYR A 62 30.29 -6.00 11.27
C TYR A 62 29.27 -6.91 10.59
N VAL A 63 29.44 -8.23 10.68
CA VAL A 63 28.64 -9.17 9.88
C VAL A 63 27.59 -9.92 10.69
N SER A 64 27.90 -10.42 11.89
CA SER A 64 26.95 -11.08 12.80
C SER A 64 27.61 -11.46 14.13
N ASP A 65 26.84 -11.49 15.21
CA ASP A 65 27.24 -12.02 16.53
C ASP A 65 28.71 -11.79 16.94
N ASN A 66 29.12 -10.52 17.06
CA ASN A 66 30.48 -10.09 17.41
C ASN A 66 31.57 -10.53 16.41
N THR A 67 31.17 -10.83 15.18
CA THR A 67 32.03 -11.17 14.04
C THR A 67 32.15 -9.98 13.11
N TYR A 68 33.37 -9.74 12.66
CA TYR A 68 33.72 -8.64 11.79
C TYR A 68 34.50 -9.14 10.57
N LEU A 69 34.19 -8.58 9.40
CA LEU A 69 34.99 -8.71 8.20
C LEU A 69 36.06 -7.62 8.19
N ALA A 70 37.30 -7.98 7.88
CA ALA A 70 38.43 -7.07 7.83
C ALA A 70 39.35 -7.36 6.63
N ALA A 71 40.06 -6.33 6.14
CA ALA A 71 41.22 -6.54 5.30
C ALA A 71 42.43 -6.88 6.17
N PHE A 72 43.21 -7.85 5.74
CA PHE A 72 44.40 -8.33 6.41
C PHE A 72 45.39 -8.89 5.38
N PRO A 73 46.22 -8.03 4.75
CA PRO A 73 47.24 -8.47 3.79
C PRO A 73 48.34 -9.39 4.35
N PRO A 74 48.73 -9.35 5.65
CA PRO A 74 49.71 -10.30 6.17
C PRO A 74 49.20 -11.75 6.15
N ALA A 75 50.08 -12.70 5.82
CA ALA A 75 49.71 -14.11 5.84
C ALA A 75 49.57 -14.69 7.28
N ASP A 76 50.31 -14.16 8.25
CA ASP A 76 50.38 -14.73 9.60
C ASP A 76 49.11 -14.44 10.43
N LEU A 77 48.12 -15.32 10.29
CA LEU A 77 46.84 -15.24 10.97
C LEU A 77 46.94 -15.47 12.49
N ASP A 78 48.03 -16.07 12.97
CA ASP A 78 48.24 -16.29 14.40
C ASP A 78 48.43 -14.97 15.15
N ARG A 79 48.88 -13.89 14.48
CA ARG A 79 48.92 -12.53 15.02
C ARG A 79 47.54 -12.07 15.50
N VAL A 80 46.48 -12.47 14.80
CA VAL A 80 45.09 -12.13 15.13
C VAL A 80 44.52 -13.15 16.13
N ARG A 81 44.75 -14.44 15.91
CA ARG A 81 44.25 -15.53 16.78
C ARG A 81 44.82 -15.49 18.20
N ALA A 82 46.02 -14.94 18.39
CA ALA A 82 46.67 -14.83 19.70
C ALA A 82 46.11 -13.70 20.59
N LEU A 83 45.30 -12.79 20.05
CA LEU A 83 44.74 -11.67 20.81
C LEU A 83 43.70 -12.17 21.83
N PRO A 84 43.76 -11.74 23.10
CA PRO A 84 42.97 -12.34 24.18
C PRO A 84 41.46 -12.08 24.06
N PHE A 85 41.04 -11.11 23.26
CA PHE A 85 39.63 -10.80 22.99
C PHE A 85 39.09 -11.42 21.70
N VAL A 86 39.97 -12.03 20.89
CA VAL A 86 39.58 -12.77 19.68
C VAL A 86 39.22 -14.19 20.08
N SER A 87 37.99 -14.57 19.78
CA SER A 87 37.48 -15.92 20.06
C SER A 87 37.72 -16.87 18.89
N TRP A 88 37.66 -16.36 17.66
CA TRP A 88 37.93 -17.11 16.44
C TRP A 88 38.35 -16.17 15.32
N ALA A 89 39.28 -16.59 14.46
CA ALA A 89 39.64 -15.87 13.25
C ALA A 89 40.07 -16.83 12.13
N ASP A 90 39.59 -16.57 10.92
CA ASP A 90 39.86 -17.36 9.71
C ASP A 90 39.66 -16.51 8.45
N VAL A 91 40.11 -17.01 7.30
CA VAL A 91 39.89 -16.36 6.00
C VAL A 91 38.40 -16.22 5.70
N TYR A 92 38.00 -15.13 5.05
CA TYR A 92 36.62 -14.90 4.65
C TYR A 92 36.17 -15.93 3.60
N SER A 93 35.46 -16.94 4.09
CA SER A 93 35.13 -18.12 3.30
C SER A 93 34.14 -17.84 2.18
N ARG A 94 34.42 -18.38 0.99
CA ARG A 94 33.56 -18.29 -0.20
C ARG A 94 32.14 -18.84 -0.01
N VAL A 95 31.92 -19.70 1.00
CA VAL A 95 30.59 -20.26 1.32
C VAL A 95 29.57 -19.19 1.70
N PHE A 96 30.03 -18.03 2.18
CA PHE A 96 29.17 -16.90 2.53
C PHE A 96 28.85 -16.01 1.32
N LYS A 97 29.58 -16.15 0.21
CA LYS A 97 29.47 -15.23 -0.93
C LYS A 97 28.24 -15.51 -1.80
N ILE A 98 27.70 -16.74 -1.80
CA ILE A 98 26.53 -17.15 -2.61
C ILE A 98 25.30 -17.35 -1.70
N PRO A 99 24.23 -16.56 -1.86
CA PRO A 99 23.05 -16.66 -1.01
C PRO A 99 22.16 -17.84 -1.40
N PRO A 100 21.30 -18.33 -0.48
CA PRO A 100 20.42 -19.49 -0.72
C PRO A 100 19.62 -19.48 -2.04
N PRO A 101 19.04 -18.36 -2.51
CA PRO A 101 18.29 -18.33 -3.78
C PRO A 101 19.14 -18.58 -5.03
N LEU A 102 20.46 -18.45 -4.92
CA LEU A 102 21.43 -18.66 -5.99
C LEU A 102 22.18 -19.99 -5.87
N LEU A 103 21.92 -20.80 -4.83
CA LEU A 103 22.51 -22.13 -4.72
C LEU A 103 21.95 -23.09 -5.79
N PRO A 104 22.72 -24.11 -6.21
CA PRO A 104 22.23 -25.17 -7.08
C PRO A 104 21.01 -25.89 -6.50
N ARG A 105 20.13 -26.41 -7.37
CA ARG A 105 18.96 -27.18 -6.91
C ARG A 105 19.38 -28.37 -6.05
N GLY A 106 18.83 -28.44 -4.84
CA GLY A 106 19.07 -29.54 -3.90
C GLY A 106 20.20 -29.25 -2.90
N ALA A 107 20.82 -28.07 -2.93
CA ALA A 107 21.77 -27.65 -1.90
C ALA A 107 21.09 -27.52 -0.53
N ASP A 108 21.76 -28.04 0.50
CA ASP A 108 21.32 -27.98 1.89
C ASP A 108 22.11 -26.91 2.64
N THR A 109 21.45 -25.81 2.99
CA THR A 109 22.06 -24.66 3.69
C THR A 109 22.50 -25.00 5.12
N GLY A 110 22.02 -26.10 5.70
CA GLY A 110 22.47 -26.59 7.01
C GLY A 110 23.70 -27.51 6.95
N ASN A 111 24.17 -27.86 5.74
CA ASN A 111 25.26 -28.79 5.54
C ASN A 111 26.48 -28.11 4.90
N VAL A 112 27.52 -27.89 5.71
CA VAL A 112 28.78 -27.27 5.29
C VAL A 112 29.39 -27.94 4.04
N ARG A 113 29.29 -29.27 3.89
CA ARG A 113 29.81 -29.96 2.71
C ARG A 113 29.02 -29.63 1.44
N SER A 114 27.71 -29.41 1.56
CA SER A 114 26.88 -28.98 0.44
C SER A 114 27.18 -27.54 0.00
N LEU A 115 27.68 -26.70 0.91
CA LEU A 115 28.07 -25.31 0.65
C LEU A 115 29.52 -25.20 0.16
N ALA A 116 30.35 -26.17 0.53
CA ALA A 116 31.75 -26.29 0.15
C ALA A 116 31.95 -26.97 -1.23
N ASP A 117 30.90 -27.27 -2.00
CA ASP A 117 31.09 -27.82 -3.33
C ASP A 117 31.66 -26.73 -4.27
N HIS A 118 32.88 -26.95 -4.75
CA HIS A 118 33.66 -25.97 -5.53
C HIS A 118 33.58 -26.20 -7.04
N GLU A 119 32.98 -27.32 -7.45
CA GLU A 119 32.93 -27.71 -8.85
C GLU A 119 31.80 -26.97 -9.58
N PRO A 120 32.05 -26.51 -10.82
CA PRO A 120 31.01 -25.99 -11.67
C PRO A 120 29.87 -27.00 -11.82
N HIS A 121 28.68 -26.61 -11.37
CA HIS A 121 27.52 -27.49 -11.40
C HIS A 121 26.93 -27.53 -12.83
N PRO A 122 26.34 -28.65 -13.31
CA PRO A 122 25.63 -28.69 -14.59
C PRO A 122 24.36 -27.81 -14.65
N ASP A 123 24.10 -26.98 -13.63
CA ASP A 123 22.98 -26.04 -13.62
C ASP A 123 23.23 -24.88 -14.60
N ARG A 124 22.59 -24.98 -15.77
CA ARG A 124 22.68 -24.00 -16.86
C ARG A 124 21.69 -22.85 -16.73
N ARG A 125 20.96 -22.72 -15.62
CA ARG A 125 20.04 -21.59 -15.41
C ARG A 125 20.83 -20.29 -15.44
N LEU A 126 20.50 -19.42 -16.38
CA LEU A 126 21.08 -18.08 -16.44
C LEU A 126 20.45 -17.21 -15.36
N GLU A 127 21.29 -16.56 -14.57
CA GLU A 127 20.91 -15.56 -13.58
C GLU A 127 21.71 -14.28 -13.83
N ARG A 128 21.04 -13.14 -13.66
CA ARG A 128 21.72 -11.85 -13.65
C ARG A 128 22.11 -11.56 -12.20
N VAL A 129 23.38 -11.29 -11.96
CA VAL A 129 23.93 -11.09 -10.61
C VAL A 129 24.78 -9.83 -10.50
N ASP A 130 24.74 -9.20 -9.33
CA ASP A 130 25.69 -8.19 -8.88
C ASP A 130 26.79 -8.89 -8.06
N LEU A 131 28.04 -8.66 -8.42
CA LEU A 131 29.23 -9.07 -7.67
C LEU A 131 29.71 -7.84 -6.90
N LEU A 132 29.47 -7.79 -5.58
CA LEU A 132 29.96 -6.71 -4.74
C LEU A 132 31.44 -6.93 -4.45
N LEU A 133 32.22 -5.85 -4.53
CA LEU A 133 33.65 -5.87 -4.23
C LEU A 133 33.89 -5.50 -2.76
N HIS A 134 35.03 -5.91 -2.21
CA HIS A 134 35.46 -5.41 -0.90
C HIS A 134 35.66 -3.87 -0.95
N PRO A 135 35.43 -3.15 0.17
CA PRO A 135 35.67 -1.72 0.23
C PRO A 135 37.09 -1.34 -0.23
N GLY A 136 37.19 -0.31 -1.07
CA GLY A 136 38.48 0.17 -1.60
C GLY A 136 38.99 -0.55 -2.85
N ILE A 137 38.39 -1.67 -3.26
CA ILE A 137 38.74 -2.36 -4.51
C ILE A 137 38.11 -1.65 -5.72
N GLU A 138 38.95 -1.25 -6.67
CA GLU A 138 38.53 -0.76 -7.98
C GLU A 138 38.58 -1.87 -9.04
N ALA A 139 37.54 -1.96 -9.87
CA ALA A 139 37.49 -2.98 -10.92
C ALA A 139 38.29 -2.60 -12.16
N GLY A 140 39.60 -2.85 -12.11
CA GLY A 140 40.50 -2.69 -13.24
C GLY A 140 40.35 -3.78 -14.31
N PRO A 141 41.02 -3.62 -15.48
CA PRO A 141 40.93 -4.57 -16.60
C PRO A 141 41.28 -6.03 -16.25
N GLU A 142 42.21 -6.24 -15.32
CA GLU A 142 42.64 -7.58 -14.89
C GLU A 142 41.55 -8.32 -14.11
N LEU A 143 40.89 -7.63 -13.17
CA LEU A 143 39.76 -8.18 -12.41
C LEU A 143 38.58 -8.48 -13.34
N ILE A 144 38.28 -7.58 -14.27
CA ILE A 144 37.21 -7.77 -15.28
C ILE A 144 37.50 -9.02 -16.12
N ALA A 145 38.74 -9.22 -16.57
CA ALA A 145 39.11 -10.39 -17.36
C ALA A 145 38.95 -11.70 -16.57
N ARG A 146 39.38 -11.74 -15.30
CA ARG A 146 39.19 -12.90 -14.41
C ARG A 146 37.70 -13.21 -14.20
N VAL A 147 36.88 -12.20 -13.95
CA VAL A 147 35.44 -12.33 -13.79
C VAL A 147 34.77 -12.85 -15.06
N ALA A 148 35.18 -12.35 -16.23
CA ALA A 148 34.65 -12.78 -17.51
C ALA A 148 34.95 -14.26 -17.79
N VAL A 149 36.20 -14.69 -17.52
CA VAL A 149 36.63 -16.09 -17.64
C VAL A 149 35.82 -16.99 -16.71
N ALA A 150 35.71 -16.65 -15.41
CA ALA A 150 34.95 -17.42 -14.43
C ALA A 150 33.45 -17.49 -14.76
N ALA A 151 32.89 -16.41 -15.31
CA ALA A 151 31.49 -16.36 -15.73
C ALA A 151 31.22 -17.02 -17.10
N ARG A 152 32.27 -17.41 -17.84
CA ARG A 152 32.23 -17.86 -19.24
C ARG A 152 31.50 -16.89 -20.17
N VAL A 153 31.81 -15.61 -20.02
CA VAL A 153 31.31 -14.52 -20.86
C VAL A 153 32.46 -13.72 -21.45
N GLU A 154 32.20 -12.94 -22.48
CA GLU A 154 33.17 -11.98 -23.00
C GLU A 154 33.38 -10.82 -22.01
N PRO A 155 34.59 -10.22 -21.91
CA PRO A 155 34.86 -9.12 -20.97
C PRO A 155 33.93 -7.91 -21.11
N ASP A 156 33.40 -7.65 -22.31
CA ASP A 156 32.46 -6.57 -22.59
C ASP A 156 31.05 -6.82 -22.03
N ALA A 157 30.73 -8.07 -21.67
CA ALA A 157 29.48 -8.43 -20.99
C ALA A 157 29.50 -8.11 -19.48
N VAL A 158 30.64 -7.71 -18.93
CA VAL A 158 30.81 -7.31 -17.52
C VAL A 158 30.56 -5.81 -17.39
N ALA A 159 29.42 -5.44 -16.83
CA ALA A 159 29.12 -4.05 -16.53
C ALA A 159 29.81 -3.63 -15.23
N VAL A 160 30.55 -2.52 -15.27
CA VAL A 160 31.35 -2.00 -14.14
C VAL A 160 30.68 -0.78 -13.54
N THR A 161 30.58 -0.73 -12.22
CA THR A 161 30.18 0.45 -11.44
C THR A 161 31.07 0.57 -10.19
N PRO A 162 31.17 1.75 -9.54
CA PRO A 162 31.95 1.87 -8.31
C PRO A 162 31.51 0.83 -7.26
N GLY A 163 32.46 0.01 -6.80
CA GLY A 163 32.26 -1.03 -5.77
C GLY A 163 31.50 -2.30 -6.21
N LYS A 164 31.11 -2.45 -7.48
CA LYS A 164 30.46 -3.69 -7.96
C LYS A 164 30.53 -3.92 -9.46
N LEU A 165 30.46 -5.20 -9.83
CA LEU A 165 30.31 -5.67 -11.21
C LEU A 165 28.91 -6.27 -11.41
N ARG A 166 28.37 -6.22 -12.63
CA ARG A 166 27.10 -6.87 -12.99
C ARG A 166 27.29 -7.74 -14.22
N ILE A 167 26.85 -9.00 -14.12
CA ILE A 167 26.96 -9.99 -15.18
C ILE A 167 25.68 -10.82 -15.29
N THR A 168 25.48 -11.47 -16.43
CA THR A 168 24.51 -12.56 -16.58
C THR A 168 25.29 -13.84 -16.88
N THR A 169 25.22 -14.83 -15.99
CA THR A 169 25.97 -16.10 -16.11
C THR A 169 25.10 -17.26 -15.66
N SER A 170 25.52 -18.50 -15.91
CA SER A 170 24.80 -19.65 -15.38
C SER A 170 25.10 -19.88 -13.91
N VAL A 171 24.11 -20.30 -13.12
CA VAL A 171 24.23 -20.61 -11.69
C VAL A 171 25.37 -21.59 -11.39
N GLY A 172 25.61 -22.55 -12.28
CA GLY A 172 26.74 -23.46 -12.17
C GLY A 172 28.13 -22.82 -12.21
N GLN A 173 28.27 -21.55 -12.58
CA GLN A 173 29.56 -20.81 -12.58
C GLN A 173 29.75 -19.94 -11.33
N LEU A 174 28.73 -19.79 -10.48
CA LEU A 174 28.84 -18.96 -9.28
C LEU A 174 29.95 -19.40 -8.30
N PRO A 175 30.28 -20.71 -8.14
CA PRO A 175 31.42 -21.12 -7.33
C PRO A 175 32.77 -20.56 -7.80
N GLU A 176 33.02 -20.50 -9.12
CA GLU A 176 34.25 -19.91 -9.68
C GLU A 176 34.31 -18.40 -9.43
N LEU A 177 33.16 -17.72 -9.49
CA LEU A 177 33.07 -16.30 -9.19
C LEU A 177 33.28 -16.01 -7.70
N ALA A 178 32.74 -16.84 -6.80
CA ALA A 178 32.95 -16.72 -5.37
C ALA A 178 34.42 -16.97 -4.96
N ALA A 179 35.20 -17.69 -5.77
CA ALA A 179 36.62 -17.93 -5.51
C ALA A 179 37.52 -16.73 -5.83
N ILE A 180 37.02 -15.68 -6.48
CA ILE A 180 37.76 -14.44 -6.69
C ILE A 180 37.77 -13.67 -5.36
N ASP A 181 38.97 -13.40 -4.83
CA ASP A 181 39.14 -12.82 -3.50
C ASP A 181 38.51 -11.44 -3.38
N GLU A 182 38.66 -10.62 -4.44
CA GLU A 182 38.14 -9.27 -4.53
C GLU A 182 36.59 -9.19 -4.50
N ILE A 183 35.90 -10.31 -4.79
CA ILE A 183 34.45 -10.41 -4.71
C ILE A 183 34.04 -10.74 -3.28
N ARG A 184 33.34 -9.80 -2.65
CA ARG A 184 32.80 -9.93 -1.29
C ARG A 184 31.51 -10.73 -1.24
N GLU A 185 30.57 -10.48 -2.15
CA GLU A 185 29.25 -11.13 -2.17
C GLU A 185 28.64 -11.16 -3.58
N ILE A 186 27.76 -12.13 -3.83
CA ILE A 186 26.99 -12.27 -5.07
C ILE A 186 25.50 -12.10 -4.76
N HIS A 187 24.83 -11.19 -5.46
CA HIS A 187 23.40 -10.91 -5.27
C HIS A 187 22.61 -11.09 -6.56
N PRO A 188 21.42 -11.69 -6.54
CA PRO A 188 20.56 -11.74 -7.72
C PRO A 188 20.06 -10.33 -8.08
N VAL A 189 20.17 -9.95 -9.36
CA VAL A 189 19.58 -8.72 -9.88
C VAL A 189 18.08 -8.93 -10.01
N ARG A 190 17.32 -8.29 -9.14
CA ARG A 190 15.85 -8.28 -9.20
C ARG A 190 15.38 -7.34 -10.31
N GLU A 191 14.39 -7.78 -11.09
CA GLU A 191 13.70 -6.91 -12.04
C GLU A 191 12.97 -5.80 -11.29
N ARG A 192 13.13 -4.57 -11.75
CA ARG A 192 12.46 -3.40 -11.18
C ARG A 192 11.00 -3.41 -11.64
N GLN A 193 10.08 -3.24 -10.70
CA GLN A 193 8.67 -3.10 -11.00
C GLN A 193 8.23 -1.66 -10.77
N LEU A 194 7.15 -1.27 -11.45
CA LEU A 194 6.44 -0.03 -11.16
C LEU A 194 5.78 -0.17 -9.80
N PHE A 195 6.00 0.80 -8.92
CA PHE A 195 5.66 0.62 -7.52
C PHE A 195 4.47 1.50 -7.08
N ASN A 196 4.27 2.72 -7.59
CA ASN A 196 3.02 3.48 -7.31
C ASN A 196 1.83 3.02 -8.18
N ASN A 197 2.10 2.59 -9.41
CA ASN A 197 1.04 2.11 -10.31
C ASN A 197 0.42 0.78 -9.83
N VAL A 198 1.02 0.05 -8.90
CA VAL A 198 0.42 -1.18 -8.34
C VAL A 198 -0.96 -0.87 -7.75
N ALA A 199 -1.05 0.18 -6.93
CA ALA A 199 -2.32 0.57 -6.34
C ALA A 199 -3.32 1.03 -7.40
N ARG A 200 -2.87 1.82 -8.39
CA ARG A 200 -3.71 2.26 -9.52
C ARG A 200 -4.21 1.09 -10.37
N GLU A 201 -3.40 0.05 -10.55
CA GLU A 201 -3.79 -1.17 -11.26
C GLU A 201 -4.83 -1.97 -10.47
N ILE A 202 -4.61 -2.16 -9.16
CA ILE A 202 -5.56 -2.84 -8.26
C ILE A 202 -6.91 -2.10 -8.25
N LEU A 203 -6.88 -0.77 -8.21
CA LEU A 203 -8.07 0.09 -8.22
C LEU A 203 -8.68 0.26 -9.62
N ASN A 204 -8.08 -0.28 -10.68
CA ASN A 204 -8.47 -0.03 -12.07
C ASN A 204 -8.61 1.48 -12.38
N ALA A 205 -7.66 2.28 -11.91
CA ALA A 205 -7.70 3.74 -11.93
C ALA A 205 -7.49 4.37 -13.33
N ASN A 206 -7.17 3.57 -14.35
CA ASN A 206 -7.03 4.05 -15.72
C ASN A 206 -8.40 4.08 -16.41
N VAL A 207 -9.06 5.24 -16.35
CA VAL A 207 -10.38 5.47 -16.94
C VAL A 207 -10.24 6.07 -18.35
N GLN A 208 -10.84 5.40 -19.33
CA GLN A 208 -10.95 5.91 -20.69
C GLN A 208 -12.35 5.62 -21.25
N LEU A 209 -13.07 6.67 -21.67
CA LEU A 209 -14.41 6.59 -22.24
C LEU A 209 -14.42 7.31 -23.58
N ASN A 210 -14.92 6.64 -24.63
CA ASN A 210 -15.04 7.23 -25.97
C ASN A 210 -13.76 7.92 -26.48
N GLY A 211 -12.60 7.33 -26.18
CA GLY A 211 -11.28 7.86 -26.56
C GLY A 211 -10.74 8.96 -25.64
N THR A 212 -11.55 9.49 -24.72
CA THR A 212 -11.13 10.49 -23.72
C THR A 212 -10.63 9.79 -22.45
N THR A 213 -9.45 10.16 -21.99
CA THR A 213 -8.89 9.68 -20.72
C THR A 213 -9.23 10.66 -19.60
N TYR A 214 -9.67 10.14 -18.47
CA TYR A 214 -10.04 10.94 -17.29
C TYR A 214 -8.99 10.71 -16.20
N ARG A 215 -8.43 11.80 -15.67
CA ARG A 215 -7.26 11.82 -14.77
C ARG A 215 -7.37 12.90 -13.68
N GLY A 216 -8.56 13.44 -13.45
CA GLY A 216 -8.86 14.53 -12.53
C GLY A 216 -8.69 15.93 -13.14
N ASP A 217 -8.61 16.05 -14.47
CA ASP A 217 -8.45 17.34 -15.13
C ASP A 217 -9.65 18.27 -14.87
N GLY A 218 -9.38 19.49 -14.41
CA GLY A 218 -10.39 20.47 -14.00
C GLY A 218 -10.88 20.33 -12.56
N GLU A 219 -10.45 19.30 -11.82
CA GLU A 219 -10.78 19.14 -10.41
C GLU A 219 -9.71 19.74 -9.50
N VAL A 220 -10.15 20.31 -8.38
CA VAL A 220 -9.28 20.80 -7.30
C VAL A 220 -9.49 19.91 -6.08
N VAL A 221 -8.40 19.31 -5.58
CA VAL A 221 -8.41 18.47 -4.38
C VAL A 221 -7.67 19.16 -3.26
N ALA A 222 -8.36 19.33 -2.13
CA ALA A 222 -7.81 19.85 -0.90
C ALA A 222 -7.32 18.71 0.01
N ILE A 223 -6.13 18.89 0.58
CA ILE A 223 -5.47 17.91 1.45
C ILE A 223 -5.09 18.62 2.75
N ALA A 224 -5.63 18.17 3.88
CA ALA A 224 -5.27 18.67 5.19
C ALA A 224 -4.39 17.65 5.91
N ASP A 225 -3.10 17.94 6.04
CA ASP A 225 -2.09 16.98 6.52
C ASP A 225 -0.85 17.71 7.08
N THR A 226 0.24 17.01 7.42
CA THR A 226 1.43 17.58 8.09
C THR A 226 1.99 18.80 7.35
N GLY A 227 2.16 18.71 6.03
CA GLY A 227 2.64 19.81 5.20
C GLY A 227 2.84 19.36 3.76
N PHE A 228 3.50 20.19 2.97
CA PHE A 228 3.91 19.84 1.61
C PHE A 228 5.36 20.20 1.31
N ASP A 229 6.19 19.16 1.14
CA ASP A 229 7.55 19.21 0.63
C ASP A 229 8.36 20.37 1.26
N THR A 230 8.88 21.32 0.47
CA THR A 230 9.66 22.46 0.97
C THR A 230 8.79 23.64 1.42
N GLY A 231 7.46 23.56 1.26
CA GLY A 231 6.52 24.64 1.55
C GLY A 231 6.51 25.77 0.51
N ASP A 232 7.31 25.66 -0.56
CA ASP A 232 7.40 26.65 -1.63
C ASP A 232 6.56 26.25 -2.85
N ALA A 233 5.43 26.93 -3.05
CA ALA A 233 4.56 26.70 -4.21
C ALA A 233 5.22 27.10 -5.55
N GLY A 234 6.24 27.96 -5.54
CA GLY A 234 7.02 28.34 -6.72
C GLY A 234 8.09 27.31 -7.12
N ASN A 235 8.50 26.46 -6.17
CA ASN A 235 9.40 25.34 -6.38
C ASN A 235 8.85 24.09 -5.70
N PRO A 236 7.68 23.57 -6.14
CA PRO A 236 7.07 22.42 -5.50
C PRO A 236 7.87 21.15 -5.81
N HIS A 237 7.56 20.06 -5.11
CA HIS A 237 8.08 18.74 -5.45
C HIS A 237 7.89 18.46 -6.96
N PRO A 238 8.89 17.94 -7.71
CA PRO A 238 8.83 17.84 -9.18
C PRO A 238 7.59 17.14 -9.74
N ALA A 239 7.01 16.21 -8.97
CA ALA A 239 5.77 15.52 -9.31
C ALA A 239 4.54 16.44 -9.40
N PHE A 240 4.60 17.69 -8.93
CA PHE A 240 3.47 18.63 -8.83
C PHE A 240 3.69 19.95 -9.60
N THR A 241 4.77 20.04 -10.39
CA THR A 241 5.10 21.24 -11.17
C THR A 241 3.89 21.75 -11.96
N GLY A 242 3.51 23.02 -11.71
CA GLY A 242 2.38 23.70 -12.36
C GLY A 242 0.99 23.29 -11.86
N ARG A 243 0.89 22.51 -10.77
CA ARG A 243 -0.39 21.98 -10.26
C ARG A 243 -0.62 22.22 -8.78
N VAL A 244 0.24 23.01 -8.13
CA VAL A 244 -0.01 23.51 -6.78
C VAL A 244 -0.75 24.84 -6.90
N GLN A 245 -2.02 24.86 -6.49
CA GLN A 245 -2.84 26.06 -6.49
C GLN A 245 -2.50 26.94 -5.27
N THR A 246 -2.58 26.38 -4.07
CA THR A 246 -2.30 27.12 -2.83
C THR A 246 -1.76 26.20 -1.74
N LEU A 247 -0.85 26.73 -0.91
CA LEU A 247 -0.40 26.12 0.34
C LEU A 247 -0.82 27.03 1.51
N TYR A 248 -1.60 26.50 2.43
CA TYR A 248 -2.01 27.16 3.67
C TYR A 248 -1.20 26.64 4.85
N ALA A 249 -0.60 27.52 5.63
CA ALA A 249 0.03 27.16 6.89
C ALA A 249 -0.99 27.35 8.03
N LEU A 250 -1.41 26.27 8.68
CA LEU A 250 -2.36 26.33 9.80
C LEU A 250 -1.70 26.01 11.15
N GLY A 251 -0.75 25.06 11.19
CA GLY A 251 -0.05 24.67 12.43
C GLY A 251 1.15 25.53 12.80
N ARG A 252 1.74 26.25 11.84
CA ARG A 252 2.91 27.13 12.03
C ARG A 252 2.73 28.43 11.25
N THR A 253 2.26 29.49 11.92
CA THR A 253 1.79 30.74 11.30
C THR A 253 2.65 31.98 11.61
N ALA A 254 3.76 31.81 12.34
CA ALA A 254 4.63 32.92 12.75
C ALA A 254 6.13 32.57 12.60
N PRO A 255 6.71 32.64 11.38
CA PRO A 255 6.05 32.93 10.10
C PRO A 255 5.25 31.74 9.57
N ASP A 256 4.42 31.96 8.56
CA ASP A 256 3.71 30.89 7.83
C ASP A 256 4.70 29.88 7.26
N LYS A 257 4.52 28.61 7.66
CA LYS A 257 5.31 27.47 7.20
C LYS A 257 4.39 26.32 6.80
N ALA A 258 4.39 26.02 5.51
CA ALA A 258 3.67 24.90 4.94
C ALA A 258 4.58 23.73 4.53
N ASP A 259 5.87 23.80 4.87
CA ASP A 259 6.84 22.74 4.57
C ASP A 259 6.58 21.46 5.37
N ASP A 260 7.06 20.33 4.88
CA ASP A 260 6.76 19.01 5.45
C ASP A 260 8.01 18.29 5.95
N PRO A 261 8.52 18.62 7.15
CA PRO A 261 9.63 17.89 7.73
C PRO A 261 9.25 16.47 8.20
N HIS A 262 7.95 16.15 8.30
CA HIS A 262 7.46 14.81 8.63
C HIS A 262 7.39 13.90 7.39
N GLY A 263 6.99 14.45 6.24
CA GLY A 263 6.90 13.74 4.96
C GLY A 263 5.57 13.04 4.69
N HIS A 264 4.69 12.92 5.69
CA HIS A 264 3.41 12.21 5.57
C HIS A 264 2.46 12.93 4.61
N GLY A 265 2.23 14.23 4.80
CA GLY A 265 1.37 15.03 3.91
C GLY A 265 1.84 15.06 2.47
N THR A 266 3.16 15.06 2.24
CA THR A 266 3.73 14.96 0.89
C THR A 266 3.48 13.60 0.26
N HIS A 267 3.59 12.50 1.02
CA HIS A 267 3.26 11.16 0.54
C HIS A 267 1.78 11.04 0.16
N VAL A 268 0.90 11.53 1.05
CA VAL A 268 -0.55 11.58 0.88
C VAL A 268 -0.89 12.37 -0.38
N ALA A 269 -0.32 13.56 -0.57
CA ALA A 269 -0.53 14.37 -1.77
C ALA A 269 -0.10 13.65 -3.06
N GLY A 270 1.00 12.90 -3.02
CA GLY A 270 1.48 12.14 -4.17
C GLY A 270 0.52 11.03 -4.56
N SER A 271 -0.12 10.40 -3.58
CA SER A 271 -1.09 9.31 -3.77
C SER A 271 -2.41 9.83 -4.35
N VAL A 272 -2.80 11.08 -4.04
CA VAL A 272 -3.96 11.74 -4.67
C VAL A 272 -3.65 12.07 -6.13
N LEU A 273 -2.64 12.92 -6.37
CA LEU A 273 -2.47 13.62 -7.65
C LEU A 273 -1.02 13.81 -8.09
N GLY A 274 -0.05 13.15 -7.46
CA GLY A 274 1.35 13.20 -7.91
C GLY A 274 1.49 12.74 -9.38
N ARG A 275 2.38 13.37 -10.14
CA ARG A 275 2.74 12.97 -11.52
C ARG A 275 4.25 12.93 -11.64
N GLY A 276 4.84 11.97 -10.95
CA GLY A 276 6.28 11.74 -10.90
C GLY A 276 6.76 10.71 -11.92
N ASN A 277 8.08 10.65 -12.11
CA ASN A 277 8.72 9.60 -12.88
C ASN A 277 10.10 9.32 -12.30
N SER A 278 10.44 8.05 -12.15
CA SER A 278 11.72 7.59 -11.60
C SER A 278 12.24 6.39 -12.38
N ALA A 279 13.38 6.54 -13.06
CA ALA A 279 14.00 5.46 -13.83
C ALA A 279 14.50 4.30 -12.92
N THR A 280 14.82 4.59 -11.67
CA THR A 280 15.31 3.61 -10.70
C THR A 280 14.17 2.91 -9.96
N MET A 281 13.00 3.53 -9.87
CA MET A 281 11.79 3.00 -9.22
C MET A 281 10.70 2.55 -10.22
N GLY A 282 11.10 2.22 -11.44
CA GLY A 282 10.26 1.51 -12.41
C GLY A 282 9.58 2.37 -13.48
N GLY A 283 9.67 3.70 -13.42
CA GLY A 283 9.10 4.64 -14.39
C GLY A 283 8.09 5.60 -13.75
N ALA A 284 6.91 5.74 -14.36
CA ALA A 284 5.88 6.66 -13.89
C ALA A 284 5.39 6.31 -12.47
N ILE A 285 5.33 7.32 -11.61
CA ILE A 285 4.86 7.23 -10.22
C ILE A 285 3.76 8.27 -10.08
N GLU A 286 2.51 7.83 -10.23
CA GLU A 286 1.37 8.73 -10.31
C GLU A 286 0.33 8.41 -9.24
N GLY A 287 -0.30 9.44 -8.68
CA GLY A 287 -1.53 9.29 -7.90
C GLY A 287 -2.72 8.93 -8.78
N THR A 288 -3.90 8.75 -8.18
CA THR A 288 -5.09 8.34 -8.93
C THR A 288 -5.62 9.46 -9.86
N ALA A 289 -5.48 10.73 -9.47
CA ALA A 289 -5.90 11.91 -10.22
C ALA A 289 -4.72 12.83 -10.63
N PRO A 290 -3.78 12.37 -11.47
CA PRO A 290 -2.52 13.06 -11.75
C PRO A 290 -2.65 14.35 -12.58
N GLU A 291 -3.86 14.75 -12.98
CA GLU A 291 -4.14 16.02 -13.67
C GLU A 291 -4.95 17.01 -12.82
N ALA A 292 -5.34 16.63 -11.60
CA ALA A 292 -5.97 17.54 -10.65
C ALA A 292 -5.00 18.60 -10.11
N LEU A 293 -5.57 19.68 -9.57
CA LEU A 293 -4.88 20.75 -8.86
C LEU A 293 -4.88 20.51 -7.34
N LEU A 294 -3.80 20.90 -6.68
CA LEU A 294 -3.58 20.74 -5.25
C LEU A 294 -3.88 22.04 -4.49
N ILE A 295 -4.75 21.95 -3.49
CA ILE A 295 -4.71 22.83 -2.32
C ILE A 295 -4.21 22.00 -1.15
N LEU A 296 -3.22 22.50 -0.41
CA LEU A 296 -2.75 21.82 0.80
C LEU A 296 -2.83 22.71 2.03
N GLN A 297 -3.36 22.19 3.12
CA GLN A 297 -3.42 22.80 4.44
C GLN A 297 -2.44 22.08 5.37
N SER A 298 -1.34 22.74 5.72
CA SER A 298 -0.31 22.23 6.63
C SER A 298 -0.77 22.38 8.08
N LEU A 299 -1.07 21.24 8.70
CA LEU A 299 -1.56 21.09 10.06
C LEU A 299 -0.43 20.91 11.09
N LEU A 300 0.79 20.62 10.65
CA LEU A 300 1.92 20.35 11.55
C LEU A 300 2.23 21.57 12.41
N ASP A 301 2.16 21.37 13.72
CA ASP A 301 2.51 22.37 14.73
C ASP A 301 4.00 22.33 15.11
N SER A 302 4.42 23.27 15.96
CA SER A 302 5.81 23.38 16.40
C SER A 302 6.27 22.26 17.34
N ASN A 303 5.35 21.45 17.87
CA ASN A 303 5.63 20.31 18.74
C ASN A 303 5.66 18.98 17.96
N GLY A 304 5.46 19.01 16.64
CA GLY A 304 5.39 17.81 15.80
C GLY A 304 4.02 17.13 15.77
N GLY A 305 2.99 17.75 16.37
CA GLY A 305 1.60 17.29 16.32
C GLY A 305 0.80 17.96 15.21
N LEU A 306 -0.51 17.70 15.18
CA LEU A 306 -1.46 18.30 14.22
C LEU A 306 -2.23 19.50 14.82
N GLY A 307 -1.57 20.34 15.62
CA GLY A 307 -2.20 21.50 16.27
C GLY A 307 -2.70 22.60 15.34
N GLY A 308 -2.48 22.49 14.02
CA GLY A 308 -3.11 23.34 13.01
C GLY A 308 -4.54 22.96 12.66
N ILE A 309 -5.06 21.84 13.17
CA ILE A 309 -6.48 21.49 13.02
C ILE A 309 -7.31 22.54 13.79
N PRO A 310 -8.22 23.28 13.14
CA PRO A 310 -9.03 24.27 13.82
C PRO A 310 -10.00 23.62 14.81
N VAL A 311 -10.43 24.38 15.81
CA VAL A 311 -11.37 23.92 16.83
C VAL A 311 -12.71 23.49 16.21
N ASN A 312 -13.15 24.17 15.15
CA ASN A 312 -14.32 23.81 14.35
C ASN A 312 -13.86 23.37 12.96
N LEU A 313 -14.15 22.14 12.57
CA LEU A 313 -13.73 21.59 11.28
C LEU A 313 -14.40 22.27 10.09
N ASN A 314 -15.52 22.98 10.27
CA ASN A 314 -16.09 23.79 9.19
C ASN A 314 -15.10 24.89 8.73
N ASP A 315 -14.27 25.43 9.63
CA ASP A 315 -13.24 26.41 9.26
C ASP A 315 -12.13 25.78 8.40
N LEU A 316 -11.85 24.49 8.61
CA LEU A 316 -10.91 23.73 7.78
C LEU A 316 -11.46 23.58 6.35
N PHE A 317 -12.73 23.20 6.23
CA PHE A 317 -13.33 22.86 4.95
C PHE A 317 -13.74 24.10 4.15
N GLN A 318 -14.34 25.11 4.78
CA GLN A 318 -14.93 26.27 4.09
C GLN A 318 -13.92 27.00 3.22
N LYS A 319 -12.72 27.26 3.76
CA LYS A 319 -11.71 28.05 3.03
C LYS A 319 -11.31 27.39 1.70
N THR A 320 -11.17 26.07 1.69
CA THR A 320 -10.79 25.33 0.48
C THR A 320 -11.96 25.14 -0.48
N TYR A 321 -13.18 24.99 0.05
CA TYR A 321 -14.40 24.99 -0.74
C TYR A 321 -14.58 26.30 -1.53
N ASP A 322 -14.34 27.44 -0.88
CA ASP A 322 -14.38 28.77 -1.48
C ASP A 322 -13.31 28.96 -2.56
N ASP A 323 -12.17 28.26 -2.44
CA ASP A 323 -11.10 28.24 -3.44
C ASP A 323 -11.33 27.22 -4.58
N GLY A 324 -12.50 26.60 -4.61
CA GLY A 324 -12.92 25.69 -5.69
C GLY A 324 -12.63 24.22 -5.45
N ALA A 325 -12.07 23.83 -4.29
CA ALA A 325 -11.98 22.41 -3.96
C ALA A 325 -13.37 21.80 -3.85
N ARG A 326 -13.54 20.60 -4.42
CA ARG A 326 -14.77 19.79 -4.29
C ARG A 326 -14.52 18.37 -3.77
N VAL A 327 -13.26 18.05 -3.54
CA VAL A 327 -12.80 16.87 -2.81
C VAL A 327 -11.85 17.35 -1.71
N HIS A 328 -12.09 16.93 -0.48
CA HIS A 328 -11.26 17.24 0.68
C HIS A 328 -10.87 15.93 1.37
N THR A 329 -9.58 15.66 1.57
CA THR A 329 -9.10 14.39 2.11
C THR A 329 -8.22 14.56 3.35
N ASN A 330 -8.40 13.65 4.31
CA ASN A 330 -7.92 13.77 5.69
C ASN A 330 -7.36 12.41 6.11
N SER A 331 -6.03 12.30 6.16
CA SER A 331 -5.32 11.08 6.54
C SER A 331 -4.87 11.15 8.01
N TRP A 332 -5.79 11.53 8.89
CA TRP A 332 -5.60 11.67 10.33
C TRP A 332 -6.91 11.39 11.07
N GLY A 333 -6.82 11.16 12.38
CA GLY A 333 -7.95 10.90 13.26
C GLY A 333 -7.53 10.94 14.72
N VAL A 334 -8.49 10.80 15.64
CA VAL A 334 -8.19 10.67 17.07
C VAL A 334 -7.82 9.22 17.38
N PRO A 335 -6.69 8.95 18.07
CA PRO A 335 -6.36 7.60 18.52
C PRO A 335 -7.39 7.12 19.54
N GLY A 336 -7.81 5.86 19.44
CA GLY A 336 -8.73 5.25 20.40
C GLY A 336 -9.70 4.26 19.76
N LEU A 337 -10.08 3.24 20.53
CA LEU A 337 -10.97 2.19 20.06
C LEU A 337 -12.44 2.60 20.15
N ASN A 338 -13.16 2.46 19.03
CA ASN A 338 -14.60 2.67 18.88
C ASN A 338 -15.10 3.99 19.48
N LEU A 339 -14.47 5.09 19.09
CA LEU A 339 -14.86 6.41 19.60
C LEU A 339 -16.29 6.74 19.15
N PRO A 340 -17.12 7.34 20.03
CA PRO A 340 -18.48 7.72 19.68
C PRO A 340 -18.49 8.86 18.65
N TYR A 341 -19.62 8.99 17.95
CA TYR A 341 -19.91 10.20 17.19
C TYR A 341 -19.85 11.44 18.10
N ASP A 342 -19.00 12.41 17.76
CA ASP A 342 -18.71 13.58 18.57
C ASP A 342 -18.95 14.91 17.81
N ALA A 343 -18.45 16.02 18.35
CA ALA A 343 -18.55 17.33 17.71
C ALA A 343 -17.88 17.38 16.32
N SER A 344 -16.72 16.72 16.16
CA SER A 344 -16.02 16.66 14.88
C SER A 344 -16.84 15.88 13.85
N SER A 345 -17.42 14.74 14.26
CA SER A 345 -18.33 13.96 13.39
C SER A 345 -19.55 14.80 12.96
N ARG A 346 -20.09 15.59 13.91
CA ARG A 346 -21.21 16.49 13.68
C ARG A 346 -20.89 17.59 12.68
N GLU A 347 -19.73 18.23 12.82
CA GLU A 347 -19.25 19.29 11.93
C GLU A 347 -19.02 18.76 10.51
N ILE A 348 -18.43 17.57 10.35
CA ILE A 348 -18.28 16.92 9.04
C ILE A 348 -19.64 16.68 8.39
N ASP A 349 -20.61 16.12 9.13
CA ASP A 349 -21.96 15.88 8.59
C ASP A 349 -22.68 17.18 8.23
N GLU A 350 -22.56 18.20 9.09
CA GLU A 350 -23.11 19.54 8.88
C GLU A 350 -22.51 20.21 7.64
N PHE A 351 -21.19 20.11 7.44
CA PHE A 351 -20.53 20.70 6.29
C PHE A 351 -21.02 20.10 4.99
N VAL A 352 -21.06 18.76 4.88
CA VAL A 352 -21.53 18.07 3.67
C VAL A 352 -23.03 18.28 3.45
N TRP A 353 -23.82 18.38 4.52
CA TRP A 353 -25.24 18.72 4.42
C TRP A 353 -25.46 20.12 3.82
N ASN A 354 -24.70 21.12 4.27
CA ASN A 354 -24.78 22.49 3.78
C ASN A 354 -24.08 22.71 2.42
N HIS A 355 -23.16 21.83 2.05
CA HIS A 355 -22.42 21.83 0.79
C HIS A 355 -22.56 20.46 0.10
N PRO A 356 -23.74 20.16 -0.49
CA PRO A 356 -24.04 18.83 -0.99
C PRO A 356 -23.11 18.36 -2.10
N ASP A 357 -22.35 19.26 -2.74
CA ASP A 357 -21.35 18.97 -3.77
C ASP A 357 -19.91 18.80 -3.25
N GLN A 358 -19.68 18.88 -1.92
CA GLN A 358 -18.37 18.65 -1.31
C GLN A 358 -18.18 17.19 -0.90
N VAL A 359 -17.23 16.49 -1.53
CA VAL A 359 -16.79 15.17 -1.09
C VAL A 359 -15.75 15.31 0.02
N ILE A 360 -15.96 14.66 1.16
CA ILE A 360 -14.99 14.59 2.25
C ILE A 360 -14.57 13.14 2.49
N CYS A 361 -13.27 12.87 2.44
CA CYS A 361 -12.69 11.56 2.72
C CYS A 361 -11.92 11.57 4.06
N PHE A 362 -12.09 10.51 4.86
CA PHE A 362 -11.36 10.29 6.10
C PHE A 362 -10.78 8.87 6.17
N ALA A 363 -9.56 8.74 6.69
CA ALA A 363 -8.98 7.45 7.01
C ALA A 363 -9.76 6.75 8.12
N ALA A 364 -9.97 5.43 8.00
CA ALA A 364 -10.69 4.65 9.01
C ALA A 364 -9.99 4.64 10.37
N GLY A 365 -8.65 4.66 10.36
CA GLY A 365 -7.79 4.47 11.53
C GLY A 365 -6.88 3.25 11.37
N ASN A 366 -5.82 3.20 12.18
CA ASN A 366 -4.85 2.09 12.19
C ASN A 366 -4.88 1.31 13.53
N ASP A 367 -6.04 1.31 14.21
CA ASP A 367 -6.21 0.73 15.54
C ASP A 367 -6.75 -0.71 15.51
N GLY A 368 -6.65 -1.39 14.36
CA GLY A 368 -6.97 -2.81 14.24
C GLY A 368 -5.93 -3.67 14.95
N VAL A 369 -6.36 -4.54 15.87
CA VAL A 369 -5.49 -5.44 16.66
C VAL A 369 -6.15 -6.81 16.83
N ASP A 370 -5.36 -7.85 17.06
CA ASP A 370 -5.78 -9.19 17.52
C ASP A 370 -5.62 -9.24 19.06
N GLY A 371 -6.45 -8.46 19.76
CA GLY A 371 -6.33 -8.22 21.20
C GLY A 371 -6.72 -9.43 22.04
N ASN A 372 -7.53 -10.33 21.50
CA ASN A 372 -7.90 -11.60 22.13
C ASN A 372 -6.96 -12.77 21.75
N SER A 373 -5.99 -12.52 20.85
CA SER A 373 -4.99 -13.49 20.38
C SER A 373 -5.59 -14.73 19.71
N ASP A 374 -6.73 -14.61 19.03
CA ASP A 374 -7.38 -15.70 18.29
C ASP A 374 -6.96 -15.79 16.82
N GLY A 375 -6.15 -14.83 16.34
CA GLY A 375 -5.69 -14.76 14.96
C GLY A 375 -6.63 -14.00 14.03
N THR A 376 -7.62 -13.30 14.58
CA THR A 376 -8.57 -12.44 13.89
C THR A 376 -8.41 -11.01 14.38
N VAL A 377 -8.56 -10.04 13.49
CA VAL A 377 -8.58 -8.62 13.90
C VAL A 377 -9.92 -8.30 14.55
N ASP A 378 -9.88 -7.72 15.74
CA ASP A 378 -11.03 -7.33 16.52
C ASP A 378 -11.86 -6.23 15.82
N SER A 379 -13.18 -6.35 15.94
CA SER A 379 -14.13 -5.32 15.52
C SER A 379 -14.10 -4.10 16.46
N ASN A 380 -14.74 -3.00 16.05
CA ASN A 380 -14.96 -1.80 16.87
C ASN A 380 -13.68 -0.97 17.13
N SER A 381 -13.07 -0.45 16.08
CA SER A 381 -11.89 0.43 16.15
C SER A 381 -11.98 1.67 15.26
N ILE A 382 -13.18 2.01 14.77
CA ILE A 382 -13.43 3.26 14.04
C ILE A 382 -13.34 4.46 14.99
N GLY A 383 -12.60 5.48 14.57
CA GLY A 383 -12.48 6.77 15.27
C GLY A 383 -13.67 7.71 15.05
N SER A 384 -13.71 8.84 15.75
CA SER A 384 -14.91 9.71 15.74
C SER A 384 -15.12 10.42 14.40
N GLN A 385 -14.08 11.00 13.78
CA GLN A 385 -14.23 11.65 12.46
C GLN A 385 -14.64 10.65 11.37
N SER A 386 -14.03 9.47 11.37
CA SER A 386 -14.35 8.38 10.44
C SER A 386 -15.70 7.72 10.72
N ALA A 387 -16.32 8.01 11.87
CA ALA A 387 -17.69 7.69 12.17
C ALA A 387 -18.71 8.73 11.66
N ALA A 388 -18.32 9.83 11.00
CA ALA A 388 -19.29 10.73 10.36
C ALA A 388 -20.10 10.00 9.27
N LYS A 389 -21.39 10.32 9.11
CA LYS A 389 -22.30 9.66 8.15
C LYS A 389 -21.99 10.06 6.71
N ASN A 390 -21.69 11.34 6.51
CA ASN A 390 -21.65 11.97 5.20
C ASN A 390 -20.27 11.97 4.56
N CYS A 391 -19.21 11.63 5.31
CA CYS A 391 -17.89 11.39 4.73
C CYS A 391 -17.79 10.00 4.09
N ILE A 392 -16.77 9.85 3.23
CA ILE A 392 -16.30 8.58 2.71
C ILE A 392 -15.16 8.13 3.64
N THR A 393 -15.42 7.12 4.46
CA THR A 393 -14.43 6.52 5.34
C THR A 393 -13.71 5.40 4.61
N VAL A 394 -12.39 5.44 4.60
CA VAL A 394 -11.55 4.53 3.80
C VAL A 394 -10.69 3.65 4.69
N GLY A 395 -10.89 2.34 4.60
CA GLY A 395 -10.01 1.33 5.19
C GLY A 395 -8.91 0.88 4.22
N ALA A 396 -8.03 -0.01 4.68
CA ALA A 396 -6.91 -0.51 3.89
C ALA A 396 -7.08 -1.99 3.51
N SER A 397 -7.00 -2.27 2.22
CA SER A 397 -6.68 -3.60 1.67
C SER A 397 -5.18 -3.67 1.37
N GLU A 398 -4.65 -4.87 1.18
CA GLU A 398 -3.23 -4.99 0.86
C GLU A 398 -2.93 -4.48 -0.55
N SER A 399 -1.67 -4.07 -0.76
CA SER A 399 -1.08 -3.92 -2.08
C SER A 399 -0.50 -5.25 -2.59
N LEU A 400 0.15 -5.24 -3.76
CA LEU A 400 0.78 -6.43 -4.36
C LEU A 400 2.28 -6.20 -4.64
N ARG A 401 3.09 -6.47 -3.63
CA ARG A 401 4.54 -6.26 -3.53
C ARG A 401 5.19 -7.42 -2.81
N LYS A 402 5.30 -8.55 -3.51
CA LYS A 402 5.78 -9.81 -2.94
C LYS A 402 7.22 -9.75 -2.40
N GLU A 403 7.99 -8.77 -2.86
CA GLU A 403 9.32 -8.42 -2.39
C GLU A 403 9.33 -7.84 -0.96
N PHE A 404 8.22 -7.22 -0.52
CA PHE A 404 8.05 -6.81 0.87
C PHE A 404 7.73 -8.03 1.73
N ALA A 405 8.78 -8.60 2.31
CA ALA A 405 8.73 -9.85 3.07
C ALA A 405 8.23 -9.78 4.53
N PRO A 406 8.33 -8.65 5.26
CA PRO A 406 7.95 -8.60 6.67
C PRO A 406 6.49 -8.98 6.93
N THR A 407 6.27 -9.68 8.04
CA THR A 407 4.94 -10.10 8.50
C THR A 407 4.37 -9.16 9.56
N TYR A 408 3.06 -9.22 9.79
CA TYR A 408 2.43 -8.44 10.87
C TYR A 408 3.02 -8.77 12.25
N GLY A 409 3.24 -10.06 12.56
CA GLY A 409 3.84 -10.49 13.82
C GLY A 409 5.34 -10.14 13.97
N THR A 410 6.00 -9.71 12.89
CA THR A 410 7.37 -9.18 12.95
C THR A 410 7.37 -7.70 13.32
N TYR A 411 6.44 -6.92 12.77
CA TYR A 411 6.38 -5.47 12.99
C TYR A 411 5.64 -5.10 14.26
N TRP A 412 4.55 -5.79 14.54
CA TRP A 412 3.70 -5.54 15.70
C TRP A 412 3.40 -6.85 16.43
N PRO A 413 4.42 -7.49 17.04
CA PRO A 413 4.25 -8.76 17.75
C PRO A 413 3.26 -8.69 18.92
N GLY A 414 3.05 -7.51 19.51
CA GLY A 414 2.08 -7.27 20.56
C GLY A 414 0.64 -7.17 20.04
N ASP A 415 0.46 -6.56 18.87
CA ASP A 415 -0.86 -6.33 18.28
C ASP A 415 -1.36 -7.51 17.46
N PHE A 416 -0.45 -8.32 16.90
CA PHE A 416 -0.78 -9.49 16.06
C PHE A 416 -0.03 -10.76 16.52
N PRO A 417 -0.36 -11.31 17.70
CA PRO A 417 0.38 -12.41 18.30
C PRO A 417 0.06 -13.80 17.73
N SER A 418 -1.08 -13.98 17.02
CA SER A 418 -1.60 -15.28 16.59
C SER A 418 -1.79 -15.45 15.08
N ASN A 419 -1.74 -16.70 14.61
CA ASN A 419 -1.93 -17.06 13.20
C ASN A 419 -3.43 -17.10 12.86
N PRO A 420 -3.84 -16.79 11.60
CA PRO A 420 -2.98 -16.59 10.43
C PRO A 420 -2.29 -15.23 10.36
N VAL A 421 -2.85 -14.17 10.97
CA VAL A 421 -2.39 -12.78 10.83
C VAL A 421 -0.90 -12.61 11.18
N LYS A 422 -0.42 -13.19 12.29
CA LYS A 422 0.98 -13.10 12.73
C LYS A 422 2.00 -13.44 11.63
N LYS A 423 1.73 -14.51 10.86
CA LYS A 423 2.62 -15.03 9.81
C LYS A 423 2.36 -14.41 8.45
N ASP A 424 1.30 -13.63 8.32
CA ASP A 424 0.94 -13.06 7.05
C ASP A 424 1.82 -11.87 6.71
N LYS A 425 2.17 -11.78 5.42
CA LYS A 425 2.90 -10.63 4.89
C LYS A 425 1.90 -9.50 4.66
N GLN A 426 2.40 -8.28 4.55
CA GLN A 426 1.51 -7.11 4.57
C GLN A 426 1.11 -6.63 3.17
N ALA A 427 1.76 -7.12 2.11
CA ALA A 427 1.58 -6.61 0.76
C ALA A 427 1.76 -7.72 -0.29
N ASN A 428 1.20 -8.91 -0.07
CA ASN A 428 1.39 -10.07 -0.95
C ASN A 428 0.13 -10.46 -1.69
N ASN A 429 -1.04 -9.98 -1.26
CA ASN A 429 -2.31 -10.38 -1.82
C ASN A 429 -3.34 -9.24 -1.82
N PRO A 430 -3.64 -8.62 -2.97
CA PRO A 430 -4.54 -7.46 -3.04
C PRO A 430 -5.99 -7.75 -2.61
N ASP A 431 -6.36 -9.04 -2.52
CA ASP A 431 -7.67 -9.48 -2.05
C ASP A 431 -7.74 -9.63 -0.52
N GLY A 432 -6.62 -9.50 0.18
CA GLY A 432 -6.51 -9.52 1.64
C GLY A 432 -6.80 -8.17 2.30
N MET A 433 -7.37 -8.22 3.50
CA MET A 433 -7.50 -7.04 4.35
C MET A 433 -6.20 -6.76 5.10
N VAL A 434 -5.89 -5.48 5.30
CA VAL A 434 -4.76 -5.09 6.13
C VAL A 434 -5.11 -5.25 7.61
N ALA A 435 -4.19 -5.84 8.38
CA ALA A 435 -4.48 -6.20 9.78
C ALA A 435 -4.72 -4.97 10.67
N PHE A 436 -3.88 -3.94 10.54
CA PHE A 436 -4.01 -2.71 11.32
C PHE A 436 -5.19 -1.82 10.89
N SER A 437 -5.84 -2.08 9.74
CA SER A 437 -6.97 -1.26 9.31
C SER A 437 -8.09 -1.33 10.34
N SER A 438 -8.53 -0.19 10.86
CA SER A 438 -9.65 -0.12 11.78
C SER A 438 -10.91 -0.76 11.20
N ARG A 439 -11.67 -1.43 12.07
CA ARG A 439 -12.85 -2.24 11.76
C ARG A 439 -14.07 -1.63 12.42
N GLY A 440 -15.17 -1.60 11.69
CA GLY A 440 -16.47 -1.27 12.23
C GLY A 440 -17.07 -2.39 13.10
N PRO A 441 -18.36 -2.28 13.41
CA PRO A 441 -19.20 -1.10 13.15
C PRO A 441 -18.71 0.14 13.94
N THR A 442 -19.27 1.32 13.64
CA THR A 442 -19.10 2.48 14.53
C THR A 442 -19.72 2.19 15.90
N LYS A 443 -19.50 3.06 16.89
CA LYS A 443 -20.12 2.94 18.21
C LYS A 443 -21.65 2.92 18.17
N GLU A 444 -22.25 3.61 17.19
CA GLU A 444 -23.69 3.65 16.95
C GLU A 444 -24.19 2.47 16.09
N GLY A 445 -23.31 1.55 15.70
CA GLY A 445 -23.66 0.33 14.99
C GLY A 445 -23.78 0.49 13.47
N ARG A 446 -23.23 1.57 12.90
CA ARG A 446 -23.19 1.83 11.45
C ARG A 446 -22.04 1.09 10.80
N ILE A 447 -22.18 0.77 9.52
CA ILE A 447 -21.13 0.09 8.77
C ILE A 447 -20.09 1.12 8.31
N LYS A 448 -18.88 0.93 8.80
CA LYS A 448 -17.66 1.67 8.45
C LYS A 448 -16.49 0.68 8.45
N PRO A 449 -15.44 0.86 7.62
CA PRO A 449 -15.32 1.88 6.58
C PRO A 449 -16.41 1.74 5.49
N ASP A 450 -16.58 2.75 4.63
CA ASP A 450 -17.51 2.65 3.51
C ASP A 450 -16.91 1.78 2.38
N VAL A 451 -15.63 1.97 2.11
CA VAL A 451 -14.84 1.26 1.10
C VAL A 451 -13.41 1.05 1.58
N VAL A 452 -12.67 0.18 0.90
CA VAL A 452 -11.22 0.01 1.11
C VAL A 452 -10.41 0.27 -0.16
N ALA A 453 -9.12 0.55 0.01
CA ALA A 453 -8.15 0.68 -1.08
C ALA A 453 -6.77 0.16 -0.62
N PRO A 454 -5.83 -0.13 -1.54
CA PRO A 454 -4.48 -0.54 -1.17
C PRO A 454 -3.81 0.44 -0.20
N GLY A 455 -3.38 -0.06 0.96
CA GLY A 455 -2.80 0.77 2.03
C GLY A 455 -1.45 0.30 2.54
N THR A 456 -0.84 -0.74 1.95
CA THR A 456 0.46 -1.26 2.40
C THR A 456 1.55 -1.08 1.36
N SER A 457 2.73 -0.66 1.84
CA SER A 457 3.91 -0.39 1.03
C SER A 457 3.59 0.49 -0.18
N ILE A 458 2.81 1.55 -0.04
CA ILE A 458 2.48 2.45 -1.14
C ILE A 458 3.70 3.34 -1.43
N LEU A 459 4.19 3.32 -2.68
CA LEU A 459 5.31 4.19 -3.09
C LEU A 459 4.72 5.52 -3.53
N SER A 460 5.06 6.61 -2.86
CA SER A 460 4.61 7.95 -3.25
C SER A 460 5.73 8.97 -3.05
N THR A 461 5.43 10.24 -3.24
CA THR A 461 6.40 11.34 -3.15
C THR A 461 6.98 11.50 -1.75
N LEU A 462 8.29 11.67 -1.66
CA LEU A 462 9.01 12.02 -0.44
C LEU A 462 9.22 13.53 -0.38
N SER A 463 8.91 14.15 0.75
CA SER A 463 9.28 15.53 1.01
C SER A 463 10.80 15.70 0.99
N ARG A 464 11.30 16.71 0.30
CA ARG A 464 12.73 17.08 0.31
C ARG A 464 13.21 17.60 1.68
N ASN A 465 12.30 17.91 2.60
CA ASN A 465 12.59 18.30 3.97
C ASN A 465 12.44 17.15 4.98
N ALA A 466 11.95 15.98 4.57
CA ALA A 466 11.76 14.83 5.44
C ALA A 466 12.93 13.83 5.32
N PRO A 467 13.25 13.09 6.39
CA PRO A 467 14.21 12.00 6.30
C PRO A 467 13.64 10.86 5.43
N MET A 468 14.50 10.22 4.64
CA MET A 468 14.10 9.04 3.86
C MET A 468 13.92 7.83 4.79
N GLY A 469 12.69 7.34 4.92
CA GLY A 469 12.37 6.09 5.58
C GLY A 469 12.51 4.88 4.66
N ASN A 470 12.82 3.71 5.24
CA ASN A 470 12.89 2.42 4.54
C ASN A 470 12.02 1.32 5.18
N THR A 471 11.24 1.66 6.22
CA THR A 471 10.43 0.70 6.99
C THR A 471 9.52 -0.12 6.10
N PHE A 472 8.74 0.52 5.22
CA PHE A 472 7.74 -0.19 4.41
C PHE A 472 8.21 -0.54 2.99
N GLY A 473 9.51 -0.45 2.75
CA GLY A 473 10.15 -0.68 1.46
C GLY A 473 11.28 0.31 1.20
N THR A 474 12.23 -0.07 0.36
CA THR A 474 13.41 0.74 0.05
C THR A 474 13.22 1.47 -1.27
N SER A 475 13.32 2.80 -1.24
CA SER A 475 13.43 3.61 -2.46
C SER A 475 14.88 3.86 -2.83
N THR A 476 15.16 3.86 -4.13
CA THR A 476 16.46 4.25 -4.71
C THR A 476 16.40 5.63 -5.37
N ASP A 477 15.29 6.34 -5.21
CA ASP A 477 15.08 7.70 -5.68
C ASP A 477 14.70 8.58 -4.49
N PRO A 478 15.47 9.64 -4.19
CA PRO A 478 15.24 10.49 -3.01
C PRO A 478 13.97 11.34 -3.11
N LEU A 479 13.25 11.31 -4.23
CA LEU A 479 11.96 11.99 -4.40
C LEU A 479 10.76 11.09 -4.09
N PHE A 480 10.99 9.81 -3.75
CA PHE A 480 9.91 8.86 -3.51
C PHE A 480 10.25 7.93 -2.34
N PHE A 481 9.26 7.49 -1.59
CA PHE A 481 9.43 6.50 -0.53
C PHE A 481 8.16 5.68 -0.28
N PHE A 482 8.33 4.57 0.44
CA PHE A 482 7.25 3.66 0.78
C PHE A 482 6.66 3.97 2.15
N ASP A 483 5.34 3.98 2.23
CA ASP A 483 4.61 4.10 3.49
C ASP A 483 3.41 3.15 3.55
N SER A 484 2.91 2.86 4.75
CA SER A 484 1.75 1.99 4.98
C SER A 484 0.78 2.59 5.99
N GLY A 485 -0.50 2.53 5.68
CA GLY A 485 -1.57 3.03 6.54
C GLY A 485 -2.89 3.15 5.81
N THR A 486 -3.99 3.26 6.57
CA THR A 486 -5.24 3.81 6.02
C THR A 486 -5.04 5.25 5.51
N SER A 487 -4.03 5.95 6.02
CA SER A 487 -3.51 7.21 5.50
C SER A 487 -3.05 7.18 4.04
N MET A 488 -2.66 6.02 3.51
CA MET A 488 -2.25 5.84 2.11
C MET A 488 -3.41 5.34 1.24
N ALA A 489 -4.33 4.57 1.81
CA ALA A 489 -5.55 4.13 1.13
C ALA A 489 -6.51 5.31 0.85
N THR A 490 -6.69 6.20 1.82
CA THR A 490 -7.60 7.37 1.74
C THR A 490 -7.31 8.31 0.57
N PRO A 491 -6.07 8.79 0.33
CA PRO A 491 -5.75 9.67 -0.78
C PRO A 491 -5.94 9.01 -2.15
N LEU A 492 -5.74 7.69 -2.26
CA LEU A 492 -6.03 6.97 -3.50
C LEU A 492 -7.53 7.05 -3.84
N VAL A 493 -8.40 6.89 -2.85
CA VAL A 493 -9.86 7.03 -3.01
C VAL A 493 -10.27 8.49 -3.25
N ALA A 494 -9.61 9.46 -2.63
CA ALA A 494 -9.84 10.88 -2.92
C ALA A 494 -9.52 11.21 -4.39
N GLY A 495 -8.43 10.67 -4.94
CA GLY A 495 -8.15 10.79 -6.37
C GLY A 495 -9.18 10.05 -7.24
N CYS A 496 -9.70 8.89 -6.81
CA CYS A 496 -10.82 8.23 -7.49
C CYS A 496 -12.06 9.13 -7.53
N ALA A 497 -12.38 9.80 -6.41
CA ALA A 497 -13.50 10.73 -6.33
C ALA A 497 -13.33 11.92 -7.30
N ALA A 498 -12.12 12.48 -7.40
CA ALA A 498 -11.83 13.54 -8.37
C ALA A 498 -12.04 13.05 -9.83
N VAL A 499 -11.53 11.88 -10.20
CA VAL A 499 -11.77 11.31 -11.54
C VAL A 499 -13.26 11.07 -11.80
N LEU A 500 -14.03 10.58 -10.81
CA LEU A 500 -15.48 10.42 -10.97
C LEU A 500 -16.17 11.76 -11.18
N ARG A 501 -15.82 12.79 -10.39
CA ARG A 501 -16.37 14.14 -10.59
C ARG A 501 -16.06 14.68 -11.98
N GLU A 502 -14.82 14.55 -12.43
CA GLU A 502 -14.43 14.93 -13.79
C GLU A 502 -15.32 14.23 -14.84
N THR A 503 -15.54 12.92 -14.71
CA THR A 503 -16.39 12.18 -15.64
C THR A 503 -17.84 12.69 -15.63
N LEU A 504 -18.39 13.03 -14.47
CA LEU A 504 -19.76 13.53 -14.35
C LEU A 504 -19.90 14.94 -14.93
N VAL A 505 -19.00 15.85 -14.55
CA VAL A 505 -19.02 17.27 -14.97
C VAL A 505 -18.83 17.38 -16.48
N LYS A 506 -17.82 16.71 -17.05
CA LYS A 506 -17.58 16.73 -18.50
C LYS A 506 -18.69 16.05 -19.31
N ASN A 507 -19.57 15.28 -18.68
CA ASN A 507 -20.73 14.63 -19.30
C ASN A 507 -22.07 15.23 -18.85
N GLY A 508 -22.07 16.49 -18.40
CA GLY A 508 -23.27 17.32 -18.27
C GLY A 508 -23.89 17.40 -16.88
N LEU A 509 -23.26 16.80 -15.85
CA LEU A 509 -23.69 16.92 -14.46
C LEU A 509 -22.76 17.89 -13.71
N ASN A 510 -23.12 19.19 -13.71
CA ASN A 510 -22.20 20.28 -13.31
C ASN A 510 -21.85 20.34 -11.81
N ALA A 511 -22.67 19.77 -10.93
CA ALA A 511 -22.47 19.80 -9.48
C ALA A 511 -22.91 18.47 -8.85
N PRO A 512 -22.20 17.36 -9.14
CA PRO A 512 -22.57 16.05 -8.62
C PRO A 512 -22.48 16.07 -7.09
N SER A 513 -23.50 15.55 -6.40
CA SER A 513 -23.47 15.52 -4.94
C SER A 513 -22.41 14.55 -4.41
N ALA A 514 -21.98 14.80 -3.18
CA ALA A 514 -21.14 13.89 -2.41
C ALA A 514 -21.81 12.52 -2.23
N ALA A 515 -23.14 12.51 -2.07
CA ALA A 515 -23.93 11.28 -2.00
C ALA A 515 -23.82 10.47 -3.30
N LEU A 516 -23.90 11.12 -4.47
CA LEU A 516 -23.74 10.45 -5.76
C LEU A 516 -22.32 9.90 -5.95
N VAL A 517 -21.29 10.69 -5.64
CA VAL A 517 -19.89 10.23 -5.74
C VAL A 517 -19.64 9.04 -4.81
N LYS A 518 -20.17 9.08 -3.58
CA LYS A 518 -20.12 7.96 -2.64
C LYS A 518 -20.89 6.75 -3.19
N ALA A 519 -22.08 6.93 -3.76
CA ALA A 519 -22.85 5.85 -4.38
C ALA A 519 -22.10 5.17 -5.54
N LEU A 520 -21.40 5.94 -6.38
CA LEU A 520 -20.59 5.41 -7.50
C LEU A 520 -19.40 4.58 -7.01
N LEU A 521 -18.69 5.04 -5.99
CA LEU A 521 -17.58 4.29 -5.39
C LEU A 521 -18.06 2.98 -4.77
N VAL A 522 -19.13 3.04 -4.00
CA VAL A 522 -19.74 1.88 -3.33
C VAL A 522 -20.31 0.86 -4.30
N ASN A 523 -21.13 1.31 -5.26
CA ASN A 523 -21.74 0.43 -6.25
C ASN A 523 -20.64 -0.20 -7.13
N GLY A 524 -19.64 0.62 -7.46
CA GLY A 524 -18.39 0.29 -8.14
C GLY A 524 -17.58 -0.85 -7.56
N ALA A 525 -17.51 -0.91 -6.22
CA ALA A 525 -16.53 -1.70 -5.48
C ALA A 525 -16.57 -3.21 -5.77
N ASP A 526 -15.38 -3.80 -5.80
CA ASP A 526 -15.14 -5.24 -5.79
C ASP A 526 -15.32 -5.81 -4.38
N VAL A 527 -16.11 -6.88 -4.24
CA VAL A 527 -16.15 -7.64 -2.99
C VAL A 527 -14.80 -8.34 -2.80
N LEU A 528 -14.16 -8.15 -1.65
CA LEU A 528 -12.93 -8.87 -1.35
C LEU A 528 -13.27 -10.30 -0.94
N PRO A 529 -12.66 -11.32 -1.56
CA PRO A 529 -12.79 -12.68 -1.07
C PRO A 529 -12.02 -12.90 0.25
N GLY A 530 -11.07 -12.04 0.58
CA GLY A 530 -10.13 -12.22 1.69
C GLY A 530 -9.08 -13.28 1.37
N GLN A 531 -8.27 -13.62 2.37
CA GLN A 531 -7.12 -14.51 2.21
C GLN A 531 -7.04 -15.62 3.26
N TYR A 532 -7.86 -15.57 4.30
CA TYR A 532 -7.98 -16.61 5.32
C TYR A 532 -9.25 -17.44 5.17
N ASN A 533 -9.32 -18.52 5.95
CA ASN A 533 -10.52 -19.34 6.11
C ASN A 533 -10.82 -19.56 7.60
N PRO A 534 -11.89 -18.97 8.17
CA PRO A 534 -12.87 -18.10 7.51
C PRO A 534 -12.24 -16.77 7.03
N THR A 535 -12.85 -16.16 6.02
CA THR A 535 -12.34 -14.90 5.43
C THR A 535 -12.38 -13.74 6.42
N GLU A 536 -11.28 -13.01 6.50
CA GLU A 536 -11.14 -11.79 7.30
C GLU A 536 -11.88 -10.59 6.71
N ALA A 537 -12.20 -10.64 5.42
CA ALA A 537 -13.01 -9.61 4.77
C ALA A 537 -14.49 -9.73 5.14
N GLY A 538 -14.99 -10.96 5.36
CA GLY A 538 -16.40 -11.24 5.63
C GLY A 538 -17.34 -11.02 4.43
N GLU A 539 -18.61 -11.38 4.58
CA GLU A 539 -19.62 -11.12 3.54
C GLU A 539 -19.91 -9.62 3.46
N SER A 540 -19.74 -9.00 2.29
CA SER A 540 -20.15 -7.61 2.07
C SER A 540 -21.68 -7.56 1.91
N PRO A 541 -22.40 -6.65 2.55
CA PRO A 541 -21.96 -5.55 3.41
C PRO A 541 -21.37 -5.92 4.80
N ASN A 542 -20.20 -5.39 5.22
CA ASN A 542 -19.65 -5.61 6.59
C ASN A 542 -18.75 -4.50 7.16
N GLY A 543 -18.40 -4.60 8.45
CA GLY A 543 -17.50 -3.66 9.15
C GLY A 543 -16.00 -3.84 8.88
N ASN A 544 -15.56 -4.85 8.13
CA ASN A 544 -14.14 -5.02 7.80
C ASN A 544 -13.78 -4.26 6.52
N SER A 545 -14.43 -4.61 5.41
CA SER A 545 -14.14 -4.05 4.09
C SER A 545 -15.16 -3.01 3.63
N GLY A 546 -16.16 -2.70 4.47
CA GLY A 546 -17.29 -1.90 4.05
C GLY A 546 -18.02 -2.61 2.92
N TRP A 547 -18.25 -1.87 1.83
CA TRP A 547 -18.86 -2.36 0.59
C TRP A 547 -17.85 -2.92 -0.42
N GLY A 548 -16.57 -3.02 -0.02
CA GLY A 548 -15.51 -3.62 -0.81
C GLY A 548 -14.41 -2.65 -1.24
N ARG A 549 -13.50 -3.15 -2.08
CA ARG A 549 -12.36 -2.41 -2.61
C ARG A 549 -12.80 -1.55 -3.77
N VAL A 550 -12.41 -0.28 -3.78
CA VAL A 550 -12.74 0.63 -4.89
C VAL A 550 -12.25 0.05 -6.23
N ASN A 551 -13.12 0.06 -7.23
CA ASN A 551 -12.80 -0.24 -8.61
C ASN A 551 -13.25 0.96 -9.47
N LEU A 552 -12.33 1.89 -9.72
CA LEU A 552 -12.65 3.17 -10.34
C LEU A 552 -13.24 2.99 -11.75
N ALA A 553 -12.64 2.15 -12.59
CA ALA A 553 -13.16 1.87 -13.92
C ALA A 553 -14.61 1.35 -13.87
N ARG A 554 -14.94 0.53 -12.87
CA ARG A 554 -16.31 0.05 -12.69
C ARG A 554 -17.21 1.11 -12.05
N SER A 555 -16.70 1.98 -11.18
CA SER A 555 -17.46 3.09 -10.57
C SER A 555 -17.95 4.13 -11.58
N VAL A 556 -17.32 4.22 -12.75
CA VAL A 556 -17.70 5.18 -13.80
C VAL A 556 -19.02 4.76 -14.45
N VAL A 557 -20.05 5.56 -14.21
CA VAL A 557 -21.36 5.49 -14.86
C VAL A 557 -21.68 6.90 -15.37
N LEU A 558 -22.04 7.05 -16.64
CA LEU A 558 -22.32 8.36 -17.21
C LEU A 558 -23.83 8.69 -17.17
N PRO A 559 -24.21 9.97 -16.99
CA PRO A 559 -25.59 10.41 -17.08
C PRO A 559 -26.21 10.06 -18.44
N GLY A 560 -27.44 9.53 -18.44
CA GLY A 560 -28.20 9.27 -19.66
C GLY A 560 -27.65 8.18 -20.58
N GLN A 561 -26.64 7.40 -20.15
CA GLN A 561 -26.16 6.26 -20.93
C GLN A 561 -27.21 5.13 -20.94
N PRO A 562 -27.64 4.64 -22.12
CA PRO A 562 -28.42 3.42 -22.20
C PRO A 562 -27.52 2.21 -21.94
N GLY A 563 -28.03 1.19 -21.23
CA GLY A 563 -27.34 -0.08 -21.09
C GLY A 563 -27.49 -0.71 -19.71
N ASN A 564 -26.43 -1.39 -19.27
CA ASN A 564 -26.41 -2.22 -18.07
C ASN A 564 -26.04 -1.45 -16.79
N ALA A 565 -26.11 -0.12 -16.81
CA ALA A 565 -25.87 0.70 -15.63
C ALA A 565 -26.59 2.04 -15.75
N GLY A 566 -26.87 2.65 -14.61
CA GLY A 566 -27.48 3.97 -14.54
C GLY A 566 -27.27 4.63 -13.19
N LEU A 567 -27.53 5.94 -13.16
CA LEU A 567 -27.43 6.77 -11.96
C LEU A 567 -28.55 7.79 -11.93
N GLY A 568 -28.81 8.37 -10.76
CA GLY A 568 -29.71 9.50 -10.61
C GLY A 568 -29.63 10.14 -9.23
N GLU A 569 -30.20 11.32 -9.13
CA GLU A 569 -30.44 12.05 -7.89
C GLU A 569 -31.93 12.38 -7.81
N GLY A 570 -32.53 12.21 -6.64
CA GLY A 570 -33.98 12.32 -6.44
C GLY A 570 -34.35 13.02 -5.14
N GLY A 571 -35.67 13.11 -4.90
CA GLY A 571 -36.23 13.91 -3.81
C GLY A 571 -36.08 15.43 -4.01
N PRO A 572 -36.11 16.22 -2.91
CA PRO A 572 -36.10 15.76 -1.54
C PRO A 572 -37.46 15.18 -1.09
N LEU A 573 -37.44 14.08 -0.33
CA LEU A 573 -38.63 13.39 0.16
C LEU A 573 -39.06 13.87 1.55
N GLU A 574 -40.35 14.10 1.74
CA GLU A 574 -40.97 14.27 3.05
C GLU A 574 -41.36 12.92 3.68
N GLN A 575 -41.66 12.93 4.99
CA GLN A 575 -42.10 11.77 5.75
C GLN A 575 -43.22 11.00 5.02
N GLY A 576 -42.98 9.72 4.74
CA GLY A 576 -43.93 8.81 4.09
C GLY A 576 -44.05 8.97 2.57
N GLN A 577 -43.32 9.90 1.93
CA GLN A 577 -43.26 9.99 0.48
C GLN A 577 -42.36 8.91 -0.11
N GLU A 578 -42.64 8.57 -1.36
CA GLU A 578 -41.92 7.57 -2.14
C GLU A 578 -41.65 8.11 -3.54
N ASP A 579 -40.42 7.96 -4.01
CA ASP A 579 -40.07 8.07 -5.42
C ASP A 579 -39.96 6.67 -6.02
N THR A 580 -40.38 6.50 -7.27
CA THR A 580 -40.37 5.20 -7.96
C THR A 580 -39.86 5.36 -9.38
N PHE A 581 -38.99 4.43 -9.79
CA PHE A 581 -38.55 4.28 -11.17
C PHE A 581 -38.41 2.80 -11.52
N THR A 582 -38.19 2.48 -12.80
CA THR A 582 -38.01 1.10 -13.25
C THR A 582 -36.67 0.87 -13.93
N ILE A 583 -36.18 -0.36 -13.81
CA ILE A 583 -35.00 -0.87 -14.50
C ILE A 583 -35.45 -2.09 -15.30
N ASP A 584 -35.09 -2.13 -16.57
CA ASP A 584 -35.35 -3.31 -17.42
C ASP A 584 -34.29 -4.37 -17.18
N ILE A 585 -34.69 -5.54 -16.66
CA ILE A 585 -33.81 -6.67 -16.41
C ILE A 585 -33.87 -7.60 -17.63
N PRO A 586 -32.80 -7.73 -18.43
CA PRO A 586 -32.81 -8.58 -19.60
C PRO A 586 -32.80 -10.06 -19.21
N GLU A 587 -33.16 -10.96 -20.14
CA GLU A 587 -33.00 -12.41 -19.94
C GLU A 587 -31.53 -12.81 -19.78
N GLU A 588 -30.66 -12.17 -20.57
CA GLU A 588 -29.21 -12.35 -20.52
C GLU A 588 -28.51 -11.02 -20.77
N ILE A 589 -27.37 -10.80 -20.15
CA ILE A 589 -26.49 -9.70 -20.51
C ILE A 589 -25.63 -10.12 -21.72
N PRO A 590 -25.67 -9.39 -22.85
CA PRO A 590 -24.80 -9.69 -23.98
C PRO A 590 -23.33 -9.70 -23.54
N LYS A 591 -22.63 -10.82 -23.76
CA LYS A 591 -21.19 -10.91 -23.51
C LYS A 591 -20.47 -9.89 -24.37
N VAL A 592 -20.05 -8.77 -23.79
CA VAL A 592 -19.19 -7.81 -24.48
C VAL A 592 -17.85 -8.51 -24.71
N ALA A 593 -17.50 -8.78 -25.97
CA ALA A 593 -16.24 -9.40 -26.32
C ALA A 593 -15.09 -8.55 -25.77
N ALA A 594 -14.40 -9.06 -24.75
CA ALA A 594 -13.19 -8.44 -24.20
C ALA A 594 -12.11 -8.41 -25.29
N LYS A 595 -12.06 -7.34 -26.09
CA LYS A 595 -10.96 -7.11 -27.02
C LYS A 595 -9.71 -6.78 -26.19
N GLY A 596 -8.85 -7.79 -26.00
CA GLY A 596 -7.40 -7.60 -25.94
C GLY A 596 -6.76 -7.07 -24.64
N ARG A 597 -7.31 -7.30 -23.45
CA ARG A 597 -6.55 -7.08 -22.21
C ARG A 597 -5.79 -8.35 -21.79
N ARG A 598 -4.55 -8.51 -22.28
CA ARG A 598 -3.56 -9.40 -21.65
C ARG A 598 -2.97 -8.66 -20.45
N ASN A 599 -3.68 -8.62 -19.33
CA ASN A 599 -3.09 -8.40 -18.02
C ASN A 599 -3.87 -9.25 -17.01
N ARG A 600 -3.16 -10.18 -16.36
CA ARG A 600 -3.68 -10.96 -15.23
C ARG A 600 -3.83 -10.00 -14.03
N GLY A 601 -4.98 -9.35 -13.91
CA GLY A 601 -5.49 -8.83 -12.64
C GLY A 601 -6.07 -9.97 -11.78
N PRO A 602 -6.32 -9.75 -10.48
CA PRO A 602 -6.94 -10.76 -9.64
C PRO A 602 -8.36 -11.05 -10.14
N ALA A 603 -8.76 -12.31 -9.97
CA ALA A 603 -10.01 -12.95 -10.35
C ALA A 603 -10.95 -12.14 -11.25
N ALA A 604 -11.06 -12.55 -12.51
CA ALA A 604 -12.36 -12.51 -13.19
C ALA A 604 -13.41 -13.02 -12.19
N GLU A 605 -14.57 -12.35 -12.13
CA GLU A 605 -15.68 -12.79 -11.29
C GLU A 605 -15.77 -14.32 -11.34
N PRO A 606 -15.94 -15.00 -10.19
CA PRO A 606 -16.15 -16.45 -10.21
C PRO A 606 -17.20 -16.70 -11.28
N ALA A 607 -16.86 -17.50 -12.30
CA ALA A 607 -17.76 -17.77 -13.40
C ALA A 607 -19.09 -18.20 -12.77
N LEU A 608 -20.08 -17.30 -12.80
CA LEU A 608 -21.35 -17.51 -12.13
C LEU A 608 -22.01 -18.66 -12.88
N THR A 609 -21.88 -19.86 -12.32
CA THR A 609 -22.60 -21.06 -12.74
C THR A 609 -24.08 -20.99 -12.32
N ALA A 610 -24.61 -19.78 -12.08
CA ALA A 610 -26.02 -19.54 -11.83
C ALA A 610 -26.61 -18.80 -13.03
N ALA A 611 -27.58 -19.43 -13.70
CA ALA A 611 -28.33 -18.81 -14.77
C ALA A 611 -29.08 -17.57 -14.24
N GLY A 612 -28.81 -16.39 -14.81
CA GLY A 612 -29.59 -15.16 -14.58
C GLY A 612 -28.73 -13.91 -14.34
N VAL A 613 -29.34 -12.75 -14.56
CA VAL A 613 -28.73 -11.42 -14.43
C VAL A 613 -28.53 -11.05 -12.96
N THR A 614 -27.42 -10.38 -12.62
CA THR A 614 -27.20 -9.81 -11.28
C THR A 614 -27.50 -8.33 -11.28
N LEU A 615 -28.44 -7.86 -10.44
CA LEU A 615 -28.64 -6.43 -10.17
C LEU A 615 -27.85 -6.02 -8.92
N LYS A 616 -27.03 -4.98 -9.03
CA LYS A 616 -26.45 -4.28 -7.87
C LYS A 616 -26.92 -2.83 -7.89
N ILE A 617 -27.75 -2.43 -6.93
CA ILE A 617 -28.24 -1.05 -6.77
C ILE A 617 -27.87 -0.52 -5.39
N THR A 618 -27.42 0.74 -5.35
CA THR A 618 -26.99 1.43 -4.13
C THR A 618 -27.70 2.77 -4.03
N LEU A 619 -28.30 3.02 -2.88
CA LEU A 619 -28.91 4.28 -2.45
C LEU A 619 -27.97 4.94 -1.42
N VAL A 620 -27.72 6.24 -1.55
CA VAL A 620 -26.93 7.03 -0.60
C VAL A 620 -27.60 8.38 -0.38
N TRP A 621 -27.55 8.89 0.84
CA TRP A 621 -27.94 10.27 1.13
C TRP A 621 -27.01 10.92 2.16
N SER A 622 -26.81 12.23 2.03
CA SER A 622 -26.19 13.05 3.07
C SER A 622 -27.24 13.32 4.14
N ASP A 623 -27.08 12.73 5.31
CA ASP A 623 -28.04 12.77 6.43
C ASP A 623 -27.79 14.02 7.30
N PRO A 624 -28.82 14.70 7.85
CA PRO A 624 -28.61 15.81 8.77
C PRO A 624 -27.72 15.44 9.97
N PRO A 625 -26.98 16.41 10.55
CA PRO A 625 -26.01 16.14 11.60
C PRO A 625 -26.66 15.61 12.89
N GLY A 626 -26.16 14.48 13.39
CA GLY A 626 -26.63 13.81 14.60
C GLY A 626 -26.06 12.39 14.73
N ALA A 627 -25.86 11.92 15.97
CA ALA A 627 -25.16 10.66 16.22
C ALA A 627 -25.85 9.42 15.62
N GLN A 628 -27.17 9.39 15.68
CA GLN A 628 -27.99 8.35 15.05
C GLN A 628 -28.40 8.75 13.63
N LEU A 629 -28.98 7.83 12.88
CA LEU A 629 -29.60 8.12 11.59
C LEU A 629 -30.80 9.08 11.79
N GLN A 630 -30.69 10.30 11.26
CA GLN A 630 -31.70 11.34 11.44
C GLN A 630 -32.86 11.12 10.46
N ASN A 631 -32.56 11.00 9.17
CA ASN A 631 -33.49 10.67 8.11
C ASN A 631 -33.22 9.24 7.62
N ASP A 632 -34.28 8.44 7.58
CA ASP A 632 -34.29 7.00 7.34
C ASP A 632 -35.02 6.76 6.02
N LEU A 633 -34.26 6.49 4.96
CA LEU A 633 -34.77 6.15 3.64
C LEU A 633 -34.61 4.65 3.41
N ASP A 634 -35.64 4.00 2.88
CA ASP A 634 -35.61 2.60 2.48
C ASP A 634 -35.39 2.46 0.97
N LEU A 635 -34.47 1.60 0.57
CA LEU A 635 -34.34 1.05 -0.77
C LEU A 635 -35.12 -0.26 -0.90
N ILE A 636 -36.13 -0.27 -1.76
CA ILE A 636 -36.96 -1.44 -2.05
C ILE A 636 -36.83 -1.81 -3.53
N VAL A 637 -36.54 -3.08 -3.79
CA VAL A 637 -36.43 -3.64 -5.15
C VAL A 637 -37.49 -4.71 -5.32
N LEU A 638 -38.42 -4.49 -6.25
CA LEU A 638 -39.48 -5.43 -6.61
C LEU A 638 -39.21 -6.00 -8.01
N ALA A 639 -39.05 -7.31 -8.10
CA ALA A 639 -38.86 -8.00 -9.38
C ALA A 639 -40.19 -8.23 -10.11
N ALA A 640 -40.11 -8.59 -11.40
CA ALA A 640 -41.27 -8.79 -12.26
C ALA A 640 -42.18 -9.96 -11.82
N ASP A 641 -41.65 -10.93 -11.07
CA ASP A 641 -42.40 -12.06 -10.51
C ASP A 641 -43.07 -11.74 -9.15
N GLY A 642 -42.91 -10.50 -8.67
CA GLY A 642 -43.44 -10.04 -7.38
C GLY A 642 -42.53 -10.31 -6.18
N SER A 643 -41.35 -10.91 -6.36
CA SER A 643 -40.36 -11.04 -5.30
C SER A 643 -39.76 -9.68 -4.92
N GLU A 644 -39.36 -9.53 -3.66
CA GLU A 644 -38.93 -8.25 -3.08
C GLU A 644 -37.63 -8.41 -2.28
N ARG A 645 -36.75 -7.40 -2.36
CA ARG A 645 -35.55 -7.27 -1.50
C ARG A 645 -35.39 -5.84 -1.02
N HIS A 646 -34.84 -5.68 0.17
CA HIS A 646 -34.58 -4.37 0.78
C HIS A 646 -33.08 -4.14 0.98
N GLY A 647 -32.69 -2.86 1.05
CA GLY A 647 -31.34 -2.42 1.33
C GLY A 647 -30.71 -3.13 2.54
N ASN A 648 -29.48 -3.63 2.35
CA ASN A 648 -28.64 -4.28 3.36
C ASN A 648 -29.29 -5.48 4.09
N SER A 649 -30.42 -5.98 3.61
CA SER A 649 -31.24 -6.99 4.32
C SER A 649 -31.13 -8.39 3.70
N GLY A 650 -30.32 -8.56 2.65
CA GLY A 650 -30.15 -9.83 1.95
C GLY A 650 -31.48 -10.33 1.37
N THR A 651 -31.94 -11.48 1.86
CA THR A 651 -33.26 -12.05 1.53
C THR A 651 -34.30 -11.88 2.64
N THR A 652 -33.94 -11.19 3.72
CA THR A 652 -34.86 -10.94 4.84
C THR A 652 -35.80 -9.78 4.52
N ALA A 653 -37.02 -9.82 5.08
CA ALA A 653 -38.02 -8.76 4.91
C ALA A 653 -37.77 -7.53 5.81
N GLY A 654 -36.66 -7.50 6.56
CA GLY A 654 -36.30 -6.36 7.40
C GLY A 654 -35.86 -5.16 6.57
N PHE A 655 -35.65 -4.03 7.24
CA PHE A 655 -35.11 -2.81 6.64
C PHE A 655 -33.91 -2.36 7.46
N ASP A 656 -32.92 -1.75 6.80
CA ASP A 656 -31.86 -1.05 7.51
C ASP A 656 -32.46 0.16 8.24
N ARG A 657 -31.91 0.49 9.39
CA ARG A 657 -32.36 1.60 10.25
C ARG A 657 -31.21 2.40 10.84
N ARG A 658 -29.99 2.13 10.37
CA ARG A 658 -28.74 2.66 10.91
C ARG A 658 -27.92 3.36 9.83
N ASN A 659 -27.88 2.82 8.63
CA ASN A 659 -26.98 3.28 7.58
C ASN A 659 -27.66 4.30 6.65
N ASN A 660 -26.93 5.35 6.26
CA ASN A 660 -27.30 6.26 5.17
C ASN A 660 -26.79 5.79 3.80
N VAL A 661 -26.44 4.51 3.73
CA VAL A 661 -26.09 3.79 2.51
C VAL A 661 -26.79 2.45 2.53
N GLU A 662 -27.62 2.20 1.54
CA GLU A 662 -28.35 0.96 1.37
C GLU A 662 -28.01 0.31 0.04
N GLN A 663 -27.74 -0.99 0.03
CA GLN A 663 -27.43 -1.74 -1.19
C GLN A 663 -28.27 -3.01 -1.29
N VAL A 664 -28.78 -3.28 -2.49
CA VAL A 664 -29.30 -4.59 -2.87
C VAL A 664 -28.36 -5.19 -3.91
N LEU A 665 -27.81 -6.36 -3.59
CA LEU A 665 -27.14 -7.25 -4.53
C LEU A 665 -28.01 -8.48 -4.76
N TRP A 666 -28.55 -8.62 -5.97
CA TRP A 666 -29.49 -9.66 -6.33
C TRP A 666 -28.98 -10.46 -7.52
N THR A 667 -28.29 -11.57 -7.23
CA THR A 667 -27.85 -12.54 -8.24
C THR A 667 -29.02 -13.39 -8.73
N GLY A 668 -29.11 -13.63 -10.04
CA GLY A 668 -30.19 -14.44 -10.62
C GLY A 668 -31.55 -13.75 -10.52
N MET A 669 -31.58 -12.43 -10.74
CA MET A 669 -32.80 -11.65 -10.70
C MET A 669 -33.72 -12.04 -11.87
N PRO A 670 -35.04 -12.21 -11.63
CA PRO A 670 -36.01 -12.47 -12.70
C PRO A 670 -35.99 -11.37 -13.77
N SER A 671 -36.03 -11.76 -15.05
CA SER A 671 -36.11 -10.82 -16.17
C SER A 671 -37.47 -10.11 -16.21
N GLY A 672 -37.46 -8.90 -16.78
CA GLY A 672 -38.62 -8.01 -16.87
C GLY A 672 -38.40 -6.68 -16.13
N GLN A 673 -39.49 -5.92 -15.96
CA GLN A 673 -39.45 -4.60 -15.31
C GLN A 673 -39.28 -4.76 -13.80
N ALA A 674 -38.08 -4.45 -13.30
CA ALA A 674 -37.87 -4.28 -11.87
C ALA A 674 -38.31 -2.87 -11.45
N ARG A 675 -39.13 -2.79 -10.40
CA ARG A 675 -39.56 -1.53 -9.81
C ARG A 675 -38.67 -1.19 -8.61
N ILE A 676 -38.05 -0.03 -8.66
CA ILE A 676 -37.23 0.50 -7.58
C ILE A 676 -38.03 1.57 -6.85
N VAL A 677 -38.15 1.44 -5.54
CA VAL A 677 -38.84 2.40 -4.69
C VAL A 677 -37.85 2.93 -3.66
N VAL A 678 -37.79 4.26 -3.53
CA VAL A 678 -37.08 4.95 -2.47
C VAL A 678 -38.11 5.59 -1.57
N ARG A 679 -38.21 5.12 -0.32
CA ARG A 679 -39.25 5.53 0.62
C ARG A 679 -38.66 6.28 1.80
N ALA A 680 -39.23 7.43 2.14
CA ALA A 680 -38.91 8.15 3.36
C ALA A 680 -39.65 7.56 4.57
N PHE A 681 -39.06 6.55 5.23
CA PHE A 681 -39.66 5.91 6.41
C PHE A 681 -39.70 6.81 7.63
N ARG A 682 -38.64 7.57 7.89
CA ARG A 682 -38.59 8.56 8.98
C ARG A 682 -37.81 9.79 8.51
N ILE A 683 -38.41 10.97 8.61
CA ILE A 683 -37.76 12.26 8.40
C ILE A 683 -37.85 13.03 9.72
N THR A 684 -36.70 13.29 10.34
CA THR A 684 -36.65 14.03 11.61
C THR A 684 -36.48 15.53 11.37
N GLN A 685 -35.69 15.90 10.36
CA GLN A 685 -35.42 17.29 10.00
C GLN A 685 -35.26 17.44 8.49
N PHE A 686 -36.00 18.39 7.92
CA PHE A 686 -36.01 18.78 6.50
C PHE A 686 -36.34 17.65 5.50
N PRO A 687 -36.94 17.96 4.34
CA PRO A 687 -37.06 17.00 3.26
C PRO A 687 -35.68 16.45 2.82
N GLN A 688 -35.57 15.16 2.54
CA GLN A 688 -34.29 14.47 2.31
C GLN A 688 -34.03 14.18 0.82
N PRO A 689 -33.03 14.81 0.17
CA PRO A 689 -32.56 14.40 -1.16
C PRO A 689 -31.72 13.13 -1.08
N TYR A 690 -31.59 12.41 -2.19
CA TYR A 690 -30.81 11.17 -2.25
C TYR A 690 -30.18 10.97 -3.63
N ALA A 691 -29.21 10.06 -3.71
CA ALA A 691 -28.58 9.62 -4.94
C ALA A 691 -28.62 8.09 -5.04
N TYR A 692 -28.68 7.57 -6.26
CA TYR A 692 -28.63 6.14 -6.52
C TYR A 692 -27.77 5.79 -7.73
N VAL A 693 -27.20 4.59 -7.70
CA VAL A 693 -26.44 4.00 -8.80
C VAL A 693 -26.82 2.53 -8.91
N TRP A 694 -27.04 2.05 -10.13
CA TRP A 694 -27.34 0.64 -10.40
C TRP A 694 -26.49 0.09 -11.55
N ARG A 695 -26.32 -1.24 -11.54
CA ARG A 695 -25.71 -2.01 -12.62
C ARG A 695 -26.27 -3.41 -12.73
N LEU A 696 -26.12 -3.95 -13.93
CA LEU A 696 -26.42 -5.33 -14.29
C LEU A 696 -25.12 -6.02 -14.71
N SER A 697 -24.87 -7.22 -14.19
CA SER A 697 -23.72 -8.07 -14.54
C SER A 697 -24.10 -9.53 -14.78
#